data_AF-A0A1H2U5U9-F1
#
_entry.id   AF-A0A1H2U5U9-F1
#
_cell.length_a   1.000
_cell.length_b   1.000
_cell.length_c   1.000
_cell.angle_alpha   90.00
_cell.angle_beta   90.00
_cell.angle_gamma   90.00
#
_symmetry.space_group_name_H-M   'P 1'
#
loop_
_entity.id
_entity.type
_entity.pdbx_description
1 polymer ?
#
loop_
_entity_poly.entity_id
_entity_poly.type
_entity_poly.pdbx_seq_one_letter_code
_entity_poly.pdbx_strand_id
1 'polypeptide(L)'
;MTPTRPDPRPLPAALSDYRDRHKGASVIVAGCGRSAAALSPRPDAVVIGVNDIGRLVDPDYLVILNPPEQFRGDRYAHVRATRARAVFACLDLPFAHPRKVRIPLGPRGGTAPDAAGRLPCTRNSPYVALMLARLMGAARIGLIGVDFTDDHFFAASGPHPLTRELRRIDAEYRAAAETARKAGVEVVNLSAESRLTALPRMGLDAFLERPAGAPRPKPAPAAARAAAPAPEAGTPRRVLHLSLTNCAGALWNLHGLLRDHGEGVESRVATASAVTAGRRYPTDILIHERARLAEAIEAADLIHFHNTLDRASPQLAAHRGALARKPAVLQMHSEPAVLRAFFPGRPPQARRDMPVLVVAQKQARFLPDATPVPNALDITAPAFRPAPADETSPPTILFTPTDLRDYPARPDTCRGKGYRATARALARLERDGIATPLLRTGLDFETLTRLRRRAAIGIDECVTGGHHLTSLELMAQGLVAVAWLDDRMRALIARVTGASEAGLPWLSTPMAGLEEALRGLLAEPARLAEMRAAGRAWMEAHWSPAQVLAPYLAAYDRAEAEFAAPRPRRAETARPAPLPPSRARHAAAAARDPLTTPGPDGWIRAELPGRTPPRRSEDFAQSIRLGPDLLAARDAFAGATAHILGNGPSLGDTDLAALAPDLVIGTNASPRIEPRLSRAPDVYCVSDRRFLEGAETRALAGASTARLKIFAGYCAGFLDDGAVNHVRILPGDGISADLARGVHHGCSVAIFAAQAALWLGARRVVLHGCEFDYGAGRFAAADRARPHDRGNWPRIARNAEALARALTARGGRLEVAGPSRLTGGFGSEPVPGVHRAPLHRRPSGPEPPAAAAAPATVAAGE
;
A
#
# COMPACT_ATOMS: atom_id res chain seq x y z
N MET A 1 -23.09 50.23 -5.68
CA MET A 1 -21.88 50.52 -6.50
C MET A 1 -21.91 49.60 -7.70
N THR A 2 -21.57 50.18 -8.85
CA THR A 2 -21.81 49.75 -10.24
C THR A 2 -21.27 48.35 -10.57
N PRO A 3 -21.97 47.54 -11.37
CA PRO A 3 -21.51 46.21 -11.75
C PRO A 3 -20.20 46.31 -12.51
N THR A 4 -19.22 45.46 -12.20
CA THR A 4 -17.93 45.46 -12.91
C THR A 4 -18.11 44.94 -14.34
N ARG A 5 -18.45 45.88 -15.23
CA ARG A 5 -18.42 45.70 -16.70
C ARG A 5 -17.11 45.04 -17.14
N PRO A 6 -17.13 44.28 -18.26
CA PRO A 6 -15.92 43.69 -18.82
C PRO A 6 -14.87 44.77 -19.07
N ASP A 7 -13.65 44.51 -18.59
CA ASP A 7 -12.48 45.37 -18.77
C ASP A 7 -12.39 45.91 -20.23
N PRO A 8 -12.58 47.22 -20.45
CA PRO A 8 -12.79 47.81 -21.78
C PRO A 8 -11.50 47.86 -22.64
N ARG A 9 -10.34 47.50 -22.08
CA ARG A 9 -9.07 47.49 -22.82
C ARG A 9 -9.15 46.50 -23.99
N PRO A 10 -8.55 46.82 -25.16
CA PRO A 10 -8.45 45.88 -26.27
C PRO A 10 -7.77 44.57 -25.84
N LEU A 11 -8.16 43.46 -26.48
CA LEU A 11 -7.64 42.13 -26.14
C LEU A 11 -6.31 41.88 -26.86
N PRO A 12 -5.24 41.51 -26.14
CA PRO A 12 -3.96 41.21 -26.75
C PRO A 12 -3.99 39.94 -27.61
N ALA A 13 -3.08 39.84 -28.58
CA ALA A 13 -2.91 38.66 -29.42
C ALA A 13 -2.01 37.60 -28.77
N ALA A 14 -0.98 38.00 -28.02
CA ALA A 14 -0.04 37.09 -27.38
C ALA A 14 -0.40 36.81 -25.91
N LEU A 15 -0.06 35.62 -25.42
CA LEU A 15 -0.32 35.21 -24.03
C LEU A 15 0.42 36.09 -23.01
N SER A 16 1.66 36.51 -23.32
CA SER A 16 2.50 37.35 -22.46
C SER A 16 1.80 38.63 -22.03
N ASP A 17 1.00 39.20 -22.93
CA ASP A 17 0.39 40.52 -22.78
C ASP A 17 -0.89 40.47 -21.94
N TYR A 18 -1.35 39.27 -21.56
CA TYR A 18 -2.39 39.08 -20.56
C TYR A 18 -1.85 39.11 -19.13
N ARG A 19 -0.52 39.17 -18.94
CA ARG A 19 0.10 39.25 -17.62
C ARG A 19 -0.44 40.45 -16.86
N ASP A 20 -0.82 40.23 -15.60
CA ASP A 20 -1.32 41.26 -14.69
C ASP A 20 -2.57 42.03 -15.17
N ARG A 21 -3.27 41.53 -16.20
CA ARG A 21 -4.47 42.17 -16.72
C ARG A 21 -5.59 42.25 -15.67
N HIS A 22 -5.71 41.23 -14.84
CA HIS A 22 -6.63 41.14 -13.71
C HIS A 22 -5.88 41.26 -12.38
N LYS A 23 -4.82 42.07 -12.36
CA LYS A 23 -4.02 42.30 -11.16
C LYS A 23 -4.90 42.77 -10.01
N GLY A 24 -4.87 42.01 -8.92
CA GLY A 24 -5.65 42.34 -7.73
C GLY A 24 -7.12 41.93 -7.79
N ALA A 25 -7.63 41.33 -8.87
CA ALA A 25 -9.03 40.95 -8.98
C ALA A 25 -9.35 39.58 -8.33
N SER A 26 -10.64 39.34 -8.08
CA SER A 26 -11.17 38.00 -7.80
C SER A 26 -11.59 37.34 -9.12
N VAL A 27 -11.05 36.16 -9.40
CA VAL A 27 -11.29 35.40 -10.63
C VAL A 27 -11.90 34.05 -10.29
N ILE A 28 -12.93 33.64 -11.04
CA ILE A 28 -13.54 32.32 -10.93
C ILE A 28 -13.01 31.43 -12.04
N VAL A 29 -12.53 30.24 -11.68
CA VAL A 29 -12.17 29.19 -12.63
C VAL A 29 -13.30 28.16 -12.65
N ALA A 30 -13.99 28.05 -13.79
CA ALA A 30 -15.18 27.23 -13.95
C ALA A 30 -14.89 25.95 -14.78
N GLY A 31 -14.97 24.81 -14.10
CA GLY A 31 -15.00 23.47 -14.69
C GLY A 31 -16.40 23.03 -15.11
N CYS A 32 -16.55 21.76 -15.52
CA CYS A 32 -17.82 21.21 -16.03
C CYS A 32 -18.52 20.21 -15.08
N GLY A 33 -18.08 20.11 -13.83
CA GLY A 33 -18.74 19.33 -12.79
C GLY A 33 -20.08 19.96 -12.34
N ARG A 34 -20.92 19.17 -11.67
CA ARG A 34 -22.27 19.56 -11.22
C ARG A 34 -22.35 20.89 -10.47
N SER A 35 -21.37 21.18 -9.61
CA SER A 35 -21.37 22.41 -8.82
C SER A 35 -21.27 23.68 -9.65
N ALA A 36 -20.87 23.58 -10.93
CA ALA A 36 -20.88 24.70 -11.86
C ALA A 36 -22.27 25.34 -11.97
N ALA A 37 -23.36 24.58 -11.78
CA ALA A 37 -24.74 25.05 -11.82
C ALA A 37 -25.00 26.29 -10.96
N ALA A 38 -24.25 26.46 -9.86
CA ALA A 38 -24.34 27.64 -8.98
C ALA A 38 -23.85 28.95 -9.62
N LEU A 39 -23.21 28.90 -10.80
CA LEU A 39 -22.85 30.07 -11.59
C LEU A 39 -23.99 30.63 -12.44
N SER A 40 -25.19 30.06 -12.35
CA SER A 40 -26.38 30.58 -13.03
C SER A 40 -27.36 31.13 -11.98
N PRO A 41 -27.66 32.44 -11.99
CA PRO A 41 -27.23 33.45 -12.98
C PRO A 41 -25.75 33.83 -12.88
N ARG A 42 -25.18 34.35 -13.99
CA ARG A 42 -23.75 34.70 -14.10
C ARG A 42 -23.34 35.68 -12.99
N PRO A 43 -22.31 35.37 -12.17
CA PRO A 43 -21.85 36.28 -11.12
C PRO A 43 -21.12 37.51 -11.71
N ASP A 44 -21.12 38.62 -10.97
CA ASP A 44 -20.33 39.81 -11.29
C ASP A 44 -18.86 39.62 -10.89
N ALA A 45 -18.19 38.70 -11.59
CA ALA A 45 -16.76 38.39 -11.44
C ALA A 45 -16.17 37.94 -12.78
N VAL A 46 -14.84 38.02 -12.90
CA VAL A 46 -14.14 37.50 -14.07
C VAL A 46 -14.21 35.98 -14.05
N VAL A 47 -14.77 35.36 -15.10
CA VAL A 47 -14.91 33.91 -15.22
C VAL A 47 -13.96 33.39 -16.29
N ILE A 48 -13.02 32.53 -15.90
CA ILE A 48 -12.22 31.69 -16.79
C ILE A 48 -12.86 30.31 -16.85
N GLY A 49 -13.55 30.05 -17.95
CA GLY A 49 -14.20 28.80 -18.22
C GLY A 49 -13.28 27.77 -18.89
N VAL A 50 -13.65 26.50 -18.83
CA VAL A 50 -13.03 25.44 -19.64
C VAL A 50 -14.07 24.67 -20.45
N ASN A 51 -13.64 24.11 -21.57
CA ASN A 51 -14.46 23.21 -22.40
C ASN A 51 -15.83 23.81 -22.74
N ASP A 52 -16.91 23.11 -22.44
CA ASP A 52 -18.29 23.43 -22.81
C ASP A 52 -19.08 24.11 -21.68
N ILE A 53 -18.41 24.80 -20.75
CA ILE A 53 -19.06 25.60 -19.71
C ILE A 53 -19.98 26.70 -20.26
N GLY A 54 -19.78 27.13 -21.50
CA GLY A 54 -20.67 28.02 -22.25
C GLY A 54 -22.10 27.50 -22.43
N ARG A 55 -22.37 26.22 -22.14
CA ARG A 55 -23.74 25.69 -22.01
C ARG A 55 -24.52 26.31 -20.85
N LEU A 56 -23.80 26.74 -19.81
CA LEU A 56 -24.39 27.19 -18.56
C LEU A 56 -24.22 28.70 -18.36
N VAL A 57 -23.00 29.20 -18.59
CA VAL A 57 -22.67 30.60 -18.38
C VAL A 57 -21.63 31.02 -19.41
N ASP A 58 -21.78 32.23 -19.95
CA ASP A 58 -20.80 32.84 -20.86
C ASP A 58 -19.55 33.26 -20.04
N PRO A 59 -18.40 32.58 -20.19
CA PRO A 59 -17.19 32.98 -19.48
C PRO A 59 -16.53 34.18 -20.16
N ASP A 60 -15.76 34.99 -19.45
CA ASP A 60 -14.96 36.06 -20.07
C ASP A 60 -13.83 35.48 -20.93
N TYR A 61 -13.24 34.38 -20.46
CA TYR A 61 -12.15 33.67 -21.13
C TYR A 61 -12.43 32.17 -21.16
N LEU A 62 -12.11 31.51 -22.27
CA LEU A 62 -12.30 30.07 -22.40
C LEU A 62 -10.97 29.35 -22.63
N VAL A 63 -10.69 28.30 -21.86
CA VAL A 63 -9.51 27.43 -22.03
C VAL A 63 -9.90 26.10 -22.66
N ILE A 64 -9.29 25.78 -23.81
CA ILE A 64 -9.52 24.54 -24.57
C ILE A 64 -8.18 23.84 -24.84
N LEU A 65 -8.01 22.64 -24.28
CA LEU A 65 -6.78 21.85 -24.45
C LEU A 65 -6.98 20.59 -25.28
N ASN A 66 -8.24 20.21 -25.54
CA ASN A 66 -8.60 18.99 -26.22
C ASN A 66 -8.94 19.27 -27.70
N PRO A 67 -8.61 18.36 -28.63
CA PRO A 67 -9.03 18.48 -30.01
C PRO A 67 -10.53 18.14 -30.16
N PRO A 68 -11.18 18.54 -31.27
CA PRO A 68 -12.63 18.40 -31.48
C PRO A 68 -13.15 16.96 -31.26
N GLU A 69 -12.37 15.96 -31.63
CA GLU A 69 -12.77 14.55 -31.64
C GLU A 69 -12.94 13.98 -30.22
N GLN A 70 -12.37 14.63 -29.20
CA GLN A 70 -12.54 14.24 -27.79
C GLN A 70 -13.85 14.76 -27.18
N PHE A 71 -14.56 15.66 -27.87
CA PHE A 71 -15.87 16.15 -27.45
C PHE A 71 -16.97 15.29 -28.08
N ARG A 72 -17.52 14.36 -27.31
CA ARG A 72 -18.63 13.51 -27.76
C ARG A 72 -19.94 14.30 -27.83
N GLY A 73 -20.80 13.93 -28.78
CA GLY A 73 -22.12 14.51 -28.95
C GLY A 73 -22.07 15.98 -29.38
N ASP A 74 -22.98 16.79 -28.83
CA ASP A 74 -23.12 18.22 -29.12
C ASP A 74 -22.12 19.10 -28.34
N ARG A 75 -21.21 18.53 -27.53
CA ARG A 75 -20.30 19.30 -26.66
C ARG A 75 -19.41 20.27 -27.41
N TYR A 76 -18.89 19.86 -28.56
CA TYR A 76 -18.05 20.71 -29.38
C TYR A 76 -18.80 21.91 -29.96
N ALA A 77 -20.11 21.79 -30.20
CA ALA A 77 -20.92 22.88 -30.74
C ALA A 77 -20.93 24.09 -29.79
N HIS A 78 -20.96 23.88 -28.47
CA HIS A 78 -20.90 24.96 -27.48
C HIS A 78 -19.51 25.57 -27.32
N VAL A 79 -18.45 24.79 -27.55
CA VAL A 79 -17.09 25.34 -27.63
C VAL A 79 -16.99 26.27 -28.84
N ARG A 80 -17.49 25.83 -30.00
CA ARG A 80 -17.48 26.62 -31.24
C ARG A 80 -18.35 27.86 -31.16
N ALA A 81 -19.50 27.78 -30.49
CA ALA A 81 -20.44 28.88 -30.31
C ALA A 81 -20.14 29.76 -29.08
N THR A 82 -18.94 29.66 -28.51
CA THR A 82 -18.58 30.41 -27.30
C THR A 82 -18.68 31.92 -27.52
N ARG A 83 -19.18 32.62 -26.51
CA ARG A 83 -19.22 34.09 -26.43
C ARG A 83 -18.08 34.66 -25.59
N ALA A 84 -17.08 33.83 -25.28
CA ALA A 84 -15.91 34.28 -24.55
C ALA A 84 -15.18 35.38 -25.32
N ARG A 85 -14.63 36.35 -24.59
CA ARG A 85 -13.91 37.46 -25.20
C ARG A 85 -12.62 36.98 -25.88
N ALA A 86 -11.94 36.01 -25.26
CA ALA A 86 -10.79 35.31 -25.85
C ALA A 86 -10.80 33.81 -25.54
N VAL A 87 -10.33 33.03 -26.51
CA VAL A 87 -10.15 31.58 -26.41
C VAL A 87 -8.67 31.27 -26.32
N PHE A 88 -8.26 30.63 -25.23
CA PHE A 88 -6.89 30.19 -25.00
C PHE A 88 -6.78 28.69 -25.33
N ALA A 89 -5.88 28.32 -26.24
CA ALA A 89 -5.73 26.94 -26.67
C ALA A 89 -4.29 26.53 -26.92
N CYS A 90 -3.93 25.29 -26.60
CA CYS A 90 -2.65 24.71 -26.98
C CYS A 90 -2.67 24.03 -28.36
N LEU A 91 -3.83 23.99 -29.02
CA LEU A 91 -4.06 23.42 -30.35
C LEU A 91 -4.56 24.51 -31.29
N ASP A 92 -4.39 24.31 -32.60
CA ASP A 92 -5.07 25.16 -33.57
C ASP A 92 -6.50 24.62 -33.74
N LEU A 93 -7.48 25.40 -33.28
CA LEU A 93 -8.87 24.97 -33.25
C LEU A 93 -9.56 25.32 -34.57
N PRO A 94 -10.26 24.37 -35.22
CA PRO A 94 -10.86 24.54 -36.54
C PRO A 94 -12.19 25.33 -36.50
N PHE A 95 -12.20 26.46 -35.78
CA PHE A 95 -13.27 27.44 -35.84
C PHE A 95 -12.72 28.87 -35.81
N ALA A 96 -13.51 29.77 -36.40
CA ALA A 96 -13.23 31.19 -36.39
C ALA A 96 -13.64 31.78 -35.04
N HIS A 97 -12.73 32.51 -34.41
CA HIS A 97 -13.02 33.34 -33.24
C HIS A 97 -12.19 34.62 -33.33
N PRO A 98 -12.75 35.81 -33.05
CA PRO A 98 -12.05 37.09 -33.18
C PRO A 98 -10.76 37.19 -32.35
N ARG A 99 -10.62 36.32 -31.33
CA ARG A 99 -9.45 36.29 -30.46
C ARG A 99 -9.13 34.87 -30.00
N LYS A 100 -8.24 34.19 -30.73
CA LYS A 100 -7.61 32.92 -30.31
C LYS A 100 -6.18 33.21 -29.85
N VAL A 101 -5.81 32.75 -28.66
CA VAL A 101 -4.49 32.96 -28.05
C VAL A 101 -3.83 31.61 -27.83
N ARG A 102 -2.60 31.43 -28.33
CA ARG A 102 -1.86 30.18 -28.18
C ARG A 102 -1.31 30.04 -26.76
N ILE A 103 -1.55 28.89 -26.13
CA ILE A 103 -0.93 28.51 -24.85
C ILE A 103 0.26 27.58 -25.11
N PRO A 104 1.50 27.99 -24.79
CA PRO A 104 2.61 27.06 -24.72
C PRO A 104 2.57 26.33 -23.37
N LEU A 105 2.42 25.00 -23.42
CA LEU A 105 2.34 24.18 -22.21
C LEU A 105 3.73 23.93 -21.61
N GLY A 106 3.82 24.10 -20.30
CA GLY A 106 4.99 23.81 -19.48
C GLY A 106 4.96 22.39 -18.89
N PRO A 107 5.90 22.07 -17.98
CA PRO A 107 6.03 20.74 -17.40
C PRO A 107 4.76 20.30 -16.64
N ARG A 108 4.49 18.99 -16.64
CA ARG A 108 3.37 18.41 -15.92
C ARG A 108 3.56 18.54 -14.41
N GLY A 109 2.55 19.05 -13.70
CA GLY A 109 2.57 19.23 -12.25
C GLY A 109 3.40 20.42 -11.76
N GLY A 110 3.88 21.28 -12.66
CA GLY A 110 4.52 22.55 -12.28
C GLY A 110 3.51 23.51 -11.65
N THR A 111 3.98 24.42 -10.79
CA THR A 111 3.10 25.25 -9.95
C THR A 111 3.13 26.73 -10.29
N ALA A 112 3.90 27.19 -11.27
CA ALA A 112 3.91 28.59 -11.72
C ALA A 112 4.33 28.69 -13.20
N PRO A 113 3.90 29.73 -13.93
CA PRO A 113 4.44 30.02 -15.26
C PRO A 113 5.97 30.12 -15.22
N ASP A 114 6.65 29.50 -16.18
CA ASP A 114 8.12 29.59 -16.24
C ASP A 114 8.59 30.92 -16.85
N ALA A 115 9.90 31.14 -16.85
CA ALA A 115 10.51 32.36 -17.39
C ALA A 115 10.21 32.58 -18.89
N ALA A 116 9.91 31.51 -19.63
CA ALA A 116 9.50 31.56 -21.03
C ALA A 116 7.99 31.79 -21.23
N GLY A 117 7.23 32.00 -20.14
CA GLY A 117 5.79 32.23 -20.19
C GLY A 117 4.96 30.98 -20.44
N ARG A 118 5.53 29.77 -20.29
CA ARG A 118 4.80 28.50 -20.47
C ARG A 118 3.96 28.20 -19.25
N LEU A 119 2.69 27.82 -19.48
CA LEU A 119 1.76 27.48 -18.40
C LEU A 119 1.90 26.00 -18.04
N PRO A 120 2.25 25.65 -16.79
CA PRO A 120 2.24 24.27 -16.35
C PRO A 120 0.89 23.61 -16.56
N CYS A 121 0.91 22.31 -16.84
CA CYS A 121 -0.30 21.57 -17.12
C CYS A 121 -0.45 20.38 -16.16
N THR A 122 -1.68 19.87 -16.09
CA THR A 122 -1.94 18.54 -15.54
C THR A 122 -2.99 17.82 -16.39
N ARG A 123 -3.53 16.72 -15.87
CA ARG A 123 -4.53 15.84 -16.45
C ARG A 123 -5.89 16.51 -16.67
N ASN A 124 -6.18 17.67 -16.07
CA ASN A 124 -7.46 18.37 -16.24
C ASN A 124 -7.29 19.84 -16.68
N SER A 125 -8.23 20.31 -17.50
CA SER A 125 -8.22 21.68 -18.04
C SER A 125 -8.40 22.79 -17.01
N PRO A 126 -9.17 22.63 -15.90
CA PRO A 126 -9.28 23.68 -14.88
C PRO A 126 -7.94 24.06 -14.24
N TYR A 127 -6.93 23.18 -14.26
CA TYR A 127 -5.62 23.50 -13.70
C TYR A 127 -4.87 24.53 -14.55
N VAL A 128 -4.95 24.41 -15.88
CA VAL A 128 -4.35 25.39 -16.79
C VAL A 128 -5.08 26.72 -16.69
N ALA A 129 -6.41 26.69 -16.50
CA ALA A 129 -7.18 27.90 -16.21
C ALA A 129 -6.78 28.56 -14.88
N LEU A 130 -6.47 27.78 -13.84
CA LEU A 130 -5.87 28.29 -12.59
C LEU A 130 -4.49 28.94 -12.83
N MET A 131 -3.63 28.33 -13.65
CA MET A 131 -2.33 28.93 -14.00
C MET A 131 -2.49 30.21 -14.83
N LEU A 132 -3.48 30.26 -15.72
CA LEU A 132 -3.83 31.46 -16.50
C LEU A 132 -4.33 32.60 -15.60
N ALA A 133 -5.22 32.31 -14.64
CA ALA A 133 -5.68 33.29 -13.65
C ALA A 133 -4.52 33.89 -12.86
N ARG A 134 -3.52 33.06 -12.50
CA ARG A 134 -2.30 33.53 -11.84
C ARG A 134 -1.41 34.38 -12.73
N LEU A 135 -1.23 34.01 -14.00
CA LEU A 135 -0.51 34.84 -14.97
C LEU A 135 -1.17 36.21 -15.10
N MET A 136 -2.50 36.25 -15.16
CA MET A 136 -3.29 37.48 -15.24
C MET A 136 -3.28 38.32 -13.95
N GLY A 137 -2.61 37.87 -12.88
CA GLY A 137 -2.43 38.65 -11.65
C GLY A 137 -3.58 38.58 -10.64
N ALA A 138 -4.47 37.59 -10.74
CA ALA A 138 -5.58 37.43 -9.81
C ALA A 138 -5.08 37.38 -8.35
N ALA A 139 -5.69 38.16 -7.46
CA ALA A 139 -5.39 38.10 -6.02
C ALA A 139 -6.19 36.99 -5.32
N ARG A 140 -7.35 36.63 -5.86
CA ARG A 140 -8.21 35.56 -5.33
C ARG A 140 -8.72 34.71 -6.47
N ILE A 141 -8.66 33.40 -6.32
CA ILE A 141 -9.08 32.44 -7.33
C ILE A 141 -10.06 31.44 -6.71
N GLY A 142 -11.30 31.44 -7.17
CA GLY A 142 -12.32 30.48 -6.75
C GLY A 142 -12.52 29.40 -7.80
N LEU A 143 -12.37 28.13 -7.43
CA LEU A 143 -12.61 27.00 -8.33
C LEU A 143 -14.02 26.47 -8.14
N ILE A 144 -14.77 26.34 -9.23
CA ILE A 144 -16.12 25.78 -9.22
C ILE A 144 -16.31 24.84 -10.41
N GLY A 145 -17.16 23.81 -10.30
CA GLY A 145 -17.28 22.78 -11.33
C GLY A 145 -16.06 21.86 -11.46
N VAL A 146 -15.18 21.82 -10.45
CA VAL A 146 -13.99 20.95 -10.43
C VAL A 146 -14.22 19.81 -9.42
N ASP A 147 -15.24 19.01 -9.70
CA ASP A 147 -15.86 18.16 -8.67
C ASP A 147 -15.28 16.75 -8.57
N PHE A 148 -14.97 16.13 -9.70
CA PHE A 148 -14.60 14.70 -9.79
C PHE A 148 -15.65 13.74 -9.22
N THR A 149 -16.90 14.19 -9.13
CA THR A 149 -18.09 13.36 -8.93
C THR A 149 -18.43 12.60 -10.22
N ASP A 150 -19.36 11.66 -10.15
CA ASP A 150 -19.68 10.79 -11.30
C ASP A 150 -20.33 11.56 -12.45
N ASP A 151 -20.90 12.74 -12.23
CA ASP A 151 -21.68 13.41 -13.27
C ASP A 151 -21.20 14.84 -13.56
N HIS A 152 -21.38 15.26 -14.82
CA HIS A 152 -21.21 16.65 -15.26
C HIS A 152 -22.50 17.45 -14.98
N PHE A 153 -22.44 18.79 -15.04
CA PHE A 153 -23.64 19.61 -14.79
C PHE A 153 -24.76 19.41 -15.83
N PHE A 154 -24.41 18.96 -17.05
CA PHE A 154 -25.36 18.83 -18.18
C PHE A 154 -25.86 17.39 -18.41
N ALA A 155 -25.30 16.37 -17.74
CA ALA A 155 -25.71 14.97 -17.93
C ALA A 155 -25.22 14.03 -16.82
N ALA A 156 -25.94 12.92 -16.62
CA ALA A 156 -25.52 11.78 -15.81
C ALA A 156 -24.44 10.95 -16.54
N SER A 157 -23.22 11.48 -16.60
CA SER A 157 -22.13 10.93 -17.40
C SER A 157 -21.45 9.70 -16.80
N GLY A 158 -21.70 9.38 -15.53
CA GLY A 158 -21.03 8.28 -14.84
C GLY A 158 -19.52 8.51 -14.57
N PRO A 159 -18.88 7.63 -13.78
CA PRO A 159 -17.62 7.90 -13.10
C PRO A 159 -16.54 8.56 -13.96
N HIS A 160 -16.12 9.77 -13.59
CA HIS A 160 -15.13 10.52 -14.36
C HIS A 160 -13.81 9.72 -14.48
N PRO A 161 -13.20 9.56 -15.67
CA PRO A 161 -11.99 8.74 -15.85
C PRO A 161 -10.81 9.15 -14.94
N LEU A 162 -10.70 10.46 -14.70
CA LEU A 162 -9.68 11.04 -13.81
C LEU A 162 -9.91 10.80 -12.31
N THR A 163 -11.04 10.22 -11.90
CA THR A 163 -11.31 9.87 -10.49
C THR A 163 -10.27 8.91 -9.91
N ARG A 164 -9.67 8.04 -10.75
CA ARG A 164 -8.57 7.15 -10.36
C ARG A 164 -7.25 7.90 -10.12
N GLU A 165 -7.11 9.07 -10.73
CA GLU A 165 -5.95 9.97 -10.59
C GLU A 165 -6.24 11.12 -9.62
N LEU A 166 -7.42 11.17 -8.99
CA LEU A 166 -7.85 12.26 -8.11
C LEU A 166 -6.83 12.58 -7.02
N ARG A 167 -6.15 11.56 -6.46
CA ARG A 167 -5.10 11.76 -5.44
C ARG A 167 -3.92 12.57 -5.97
N ARG A 168 -3.49 12.30 -7.21
CA ARG A 168 -2.43 13.04 -7.88
C ARG A 168 -2.88 14.46 -8.21
N ILE A 169 -4.08 14.58 -8.77
CA ILE A 169 -4.66 15.88 -9.15
C ILE A 169 -4.82 16.77 -7.90
N ASP A 170 -5.35 16.23 -6.80
CA ASP A 170 -5.49 16.94 -5.52
C ASP A 170 -4.13 17.40 -4.97
N ALA A 171 -3.08 16.57 -5.07
CA ALA A 171 -1.73 16.97 -4.68
C ALA A 171 -1.17 18.11 -5.56
N GLU A 172 -1.43 18.09 -6.86
CA GLU A 172 -1.00 19.14 -7.78
C GLU A 172 -1.75 20.46 -7.52
N TYR A 173 -3.06 20.42 -7.19
CA TYR A 173 -3.82 21.59 -6.74
C TYR A 173 -3.30 22.13 -5.40
N ARG A 174 -2.91 21.26 -4.46
CA ARG A 174 -2.28 21.66 -3.19
C ARG A 174 -0.99 22.44 -3.43
N ALA A 175 -0.09 21.88 -4.24
CA ALA A 175 1.19 22.51 -4.55
C ALA A 175 1.01 23.85 -5.30
N ALA A 176 0.04 23.92 -6.22
CA ALA A 176 -0.32 25.16 -6.91
C ALA A 176 -0.84 26.23 -5.94
N ALA A 177 -1.73 25.85 -5.01
CA ALA A 177 -2.30 26.77 -4.02
C ALA A 177 -1.27 27.23 -2.99
N GLU A 178 -0.35 26.36 -2.56
CA GLU A 178 0.76 26.75 -1.68
C GLU A 178 1.69 27.75 -2.35
N THR A 179 2.01 27.53 -3.64
CA THR A 179 2.82 28.44 -4.44
C THR A 179 2.09 29.77 -4.65
N ALA A 180 0.79 29.73 -4.94
CA ALA A 180 -0.06 30.91 -5.07
C ALA A 180 -0.09 31.71 -3.75
N ARG A 181 -0.27 31.03 -2.61
CA ARG A 181 -0.29 31.65 -1.28
C ARG A 181 1.03 32.34 -0.94
N LYS A 182 2.18 31.72 -1.28
CA LYS A 182 3.50 32.35 -1.11
C LYS A 182 3.64 33.63 -1.94
N ALA A 183 2.94 33.72 -3.07
CA ALA A 183 2.86 34.91 -3.91
C ALA A 183 1.70 35.86 -3.53
N GLY A 184 1.06 35.66 -2.37
CA GLY A 184 -0.04 36.51 -1.90
C GLY A 184 -1.39 36.26 -2.56
N VAL A 185 -1.56 35.17 -3.31
CA VAL A 185 -2.79 34.81 -4.01
C VAL A 185 -3.58 33.76 -3.23
N GLU A 186 -4.85 34.05 -2.93
CA GLU A 186 -5.77 33.11 -2.29
C GLU A 186 -6.38 32.17 -3.33
N VAL A 187 -6.39 30.86 -3.06
CA VAL A 187 -7.06 29.87 -3.90
C VAL A 187 -8.04 29.08 -3.04
N VAL A 188 -9.33 29.10 -3.40
CA VAL A 188 -10.41 28.43 -2.67
C VAL A 188 -11.22 27.53 -3.58
N ASN A 189 -11.83 26.50 -3.00
CA ASN A 189 -12.80 25.64 -3.67
C ASN A 189 -14.22 26.11 -3.34
N LEU A 190 -14.96 26.53 -4.36
CA LEU A 190 -16.34 27.02 -4.25
C LEU A 190 -17.37 25.88 -4.32
N SER A 191 -16.93 24.68 -4.67
CA SER A 191 -17.78 23.51 -4.84
C SER A 191 -18.00 22.77 -3.53
N ALA A 192 -19.22 22.83 -2.99
CA ALA A 192 -19.60 22.10 -1.77
C ALA A 192 -19.46 20.57 -1.91
N GLU A 193 -19.65 20.03 -3.11
CA GLU A 193 -19.63 18.58 -3.39
C GLU A 193 -18.32 18.10 -4.03
N SER A 194 -17.39 19.03 -4.31
CA SER A 194 -16.13 18.64 -4.96
C SER A 194 -15.35 17.67 -4.10
N ARG A 195 -14.77 16.66 -4.74
CA ARG A 195 -13.87 15.70 -4.11
C ARG A 195 -12.43 16.21 -4.03
N LEU A 196 -12.14 17.41 -4.53
CA LEU A 196 -10.91 18.12 -4.22
C LEU A 196 -10.94 18.57 -2.75
N THR A 197 -9.96 18.13 -1.98
CA THR A 197 -9.79 18.41 -0.56
C THR A 197 -8.59 19.29 -0.27
N ALA A 198 -7.70 19.48 -1.25
CA ALA A 198 -6.48 20.27 -1.13
C ALA A 198 -6.70 21.76 -0.90
N LEU A 199 -7.89 22.27 -1.21
CA LEU A 199 -8.19 23.70 -1.22
C LEU A 199 -9.21 24.04 -0.11
N PRO A 200 -9.03 25.15 0.61
CA PRO A 200 -10.02 25.62 1.58
C PRO A 200 -11.35 25.89 0.88
N ARG A 201 -12.46 25.49 1.52
CA ARG A 201 -13.80 25.68 0.97
C ARG A 201 -14.40 27.03 1.36
N MET A 202 -15.13 27.63 0.45
CA MET A 202 -15.83 28.90 0.65
C MET A 202 -17.11 28.88 -0.20
N GLY A 203 -18.23 29.39 0.32
CA GLY A 203 -19.44 29.56 -0.51
C GLY A 203 -19.20 30.57 -1.62
N LEU A 204 -19.90 30.44 -2.75
CA LEU A 204 -19.79 31.36 -3.88
C LEU A 204 -20.13 32.80 -3.47
N ASP A 205 -21.23 33.01 -2.75
CA ASP A 205 -21.67 34.35 -2.30
C ASP A 205 -20.62 34.99 -1.38
N ALA A 206 -20.13 34.23 -0.38
CA ALA A 206 -19.06 34.68 0.51
C ALA A 206 -17.75 35.00 -0.24
N PHE A 207 -17.49 34.34 -1.37
CA PHE A 207 -16.35 34.66 -2.21
C PHE A 207 -16.55 36.00 -2.94
N LEU A 208 -17.75 36.25 -3.46
CA LEU A 208 -18.11 37.46 -4.21
C LEU A 208 -18.24 38.71 -3.31
N GLU A 209 -18.78 38.55 -2.10
CA GLU A 209 -18.99 39.64 -1.13
C GLU A 209 -17.67 40.22 -0.58
N ARG A 210 -16.56 39.47 -0.64
CA ARG A 210 -15.28 39.91 -0.08
C ARG A 210 -14.45 40.64 -1.15
N PRO A 211 -14.17 41.95 -1.00
CA PRO A 211 -13.33 42.65 -1.95
C PRO A 211 -11.90 42.10 -1.93
N ALA A 212 -11.27 42.04 -3.10
CA ALA A 212 -9.89 41.61 -3.21
C ALA A 212 -8.97 42.65 -2.55
N GLY A 213 -8.26 42.24 -1.48
CA GLY A 213 -7.41 43.13 -0.67
C GLY A 213 -7.89 43.35 0.77
N ALA A 214 -9.05 42.82 1.19
CA ALA A 214 -9.47 42.89 2.60
C ALA A 214 -8.48 42.13 3.52
N PRO A 215 -8.00 42.72 4.64
CA PRO A 215 -7.19 42.02 5.62
C PRO A 215 -7.91 40.78 6.13
N ARG A 216 -7.17 39.68 6.32
CA ARG A 216 -7.70 38.48 6.97
C ARG A 216 -8.32 38.88 8.33
N PRO A 217 -9.54 38.45 8.67
CA PRO A 217 -10.02 38.60 10.04
C PRO A 217 -9.02 37.87 10.94
N LYS A 218 -8.48 38.59 11.93
CA LYS A 218 -7.72 37.96 13.03
C LYS A 218 -8.59 36.82 13.59
N PRO A 219 -8.01 35.65 13.89
CA PRO A 219 -8.77 34.62 14.59
C PRO A 219 -9.38 35.25 15.83
N ALA A 220 -10.69 35.08 15.99
CA ALA A 220 -11.44 35.65 17.10
C ALA A 220 -10.77 35.24 18.43
N PRO A 221 -10.70 36.14 19.43
CA PRO A 221 -10.22 35.77 20.76
C PRO A 221 -11.13 34.63 21.24
N ALA A 222 -10.52 33.51 21.62
CA ALA A 222 -11.24 32.45 22.30
C ALA A 222 -11.97 33.09 23.47
N ALA A 223 -13.31 33.06 23.43
CA ALA A 223 -14.12 33.51 24.54
C ALA A 223 -13.61 32.83 25.80
N ALA A 224 -13.22 33.65 26.78
CA ALA A 224 -12.78 33.23 28.09
C ALA A 224 -13.82 32.28 28.68
N ARG A 225 -13.54 30.99 28.61
CA ARG A 225 -14.15 29.96 29.42
C ARG A 225 -13.02 29.35 30.21
N ALA A 226 -12.99 29.73 31.48
CA ALA A 226 -12.15 29.28 32.57
C ALA A 226 -10.81 28.67 32.14
N ALA A 227 -9.73 29.41 32.41
CA ALA A 227 -8.41 28.83 32.50
C ALA A 227 -8.49 27.52 33.28
N ALA A 228 -8.41 26.39 32.57
CA ALA A 228 -7.79 25.21 33.13
C ALA A 228 -6.38 25.68 33.53
N PRO A 229 -5.90 25.32 34.72
CA PRO A 229 -4.64 25.83 35.23
C PRO A 229 -3.55 25.55 34.20
N ALA A 230 -2.57 26.47 34.11
CA ALA A 230 -1.31 26.17 33.47
C ALA A 230 -0.85 24.76 33.94
N PRO A 231 -0.36 23.88 33.05
CA PRO A 231 0.05 22.55 33.46
C PRO A 231 1.05 22.73 34.60
N GLU A 232 0.68 22.21 35.76
CA GLU A 232 1.61 22.06 36.88
C GLU A 232 2.86 21.39 36.33
N ALA A 233 4.03 21.95 36.63
CA ALA A 233 5.24 21.15 36.58
C ALA A 233 5.01 19.93 37.49
N GLY A 234 4.95 18.72 36.93
CA GLY A 234 4.77 17.55 37.81
C GLY A 234 4.58 16.17 37.20
N THR A 235 4.21 16.00 35.92
CA THR A 235 4.09 14.63 35.37
C THR A 235 4.72 14.50 33.99
N PRO A 236 5.71 13.59 33.81
CA PRO A 236 6.35 13.37 32.53
C PRO A 236 5.38 12.70 31.53
N ARG A 237 5.46 13.11 30.26
CA ARG A 237 4.73 12.50 29.14
C ARG A 237 5.16 11.04 28.98
N ARG A 238 4.20 10.11 29.03
CA ARG A 238 4.46 8.66 28.88
C ARG A 238 4.28 8.19 27.44
N VAL A 239 5.35 7.70 26.84
CA VAL A 239 5.38 7.16 25.48
C VAL A 239 5.59 5.65 25.50
N LEU A 240 4.66 4.89 24.91
CA LEU A 240 4.78 3.44 24.74
C LEU A 240 5.11 3.08 23.28
N HIS A 241 6.27 2.48 23.07
CA HIS A 241 6.70 1.96 21.78
C HIS A 241 6.16 0.55 21.55
N LEU A 242 5.51 0.29 20.41
CA LEU A 242 4.94 -1.02 20.06
C LEU A 242 5.47 -1.53 18.72
N SER A 243 6.01 -2.76 18.70
CA SER A 243 6.50 -3.41 17.47
C SER A 243 6.44 -4.94 17.54
N LEU A 244 6.26 -5.66 16.42
CA LEU A 244 6.51 -7.12 16.42
C LEU A 244 8.00 -7.47 16.38
N THR A 245 8.85 -6.53 15.96
CA THR A 245 10.29 -6.77 15.77
C THR A 245 11.11 -5.70 16.47
N ASN A 246 12.35 -6.01 16.80
CA ASN A 246 13.26 -5.05 17.43
C ASN A 246 13.78 -3.96 16.48
N CYS A 247 13.33 -3.91 15.21
CA CYS A 247 13.74 -2.94 14.18
C CYS A 247 15.26 -2.72 14.11
N ALA A 248 16.03 -3.82 14.15
CA ALA A 248 17.50 -3.81 14.18
C ALA A 248 18.13 -3.02 15.36
N GLY A 249 17.36 -2.73 16.42
CA GLY A 249 17.78 -1.94 17.58
C GLY A 249 17.28 -0.49 17.56
N ALA A 250 16.73 0.00 16.45
CA ALA A 250 16.38 1.42 16.30
C ALA A 250 15.37 1.92 17.35
N LEU A 251 14.39 1.08 17.73
CA LEU A 251 13.42 1.44 18.76
C LEU A 251 14.04 1.50 20.17
N TRP A 252 15.04 0.66 20.45
CA TRP A 252 15.77 0.67 21.72
C TRP A 252 16.70 1.88 21.82
N ASN A 253 17.31 2.29 20.71
CA ASN A 253 18.09 3.52 20.67
C ASN A 253 17.23 4.75 20.93
N LEU A 254 16.03 4.81 20.34
CA LEU A 254 15.09 5.92 20.57
C LEU A 254 14.56 5.91 22.00
N HIS A 255 14.19 4.74 22.52
CA HIS A 255 13.79 4.56 23.92
C HIS A 255 14.89 5.04 24.89
N GLY A 256 16.15 4.63 24.66
CA GLY A 256 17.29 5.07 25.45
C GLY A 256 17.49 6.59 25.39
N LEU A 257 17.46 7.18 24.20
CA LEU A 257 17.56 8.63 24.04
C LEU A 257 16.44 9.38 24.77
N LEU A 258 15.18 8.93 24.65
CA LEU A 258 14.05 9.56 25.35
C LEU A 258 14.19 9.43 26.86
N ARG A 259 14.66 8.28 27.36
CA ARG A 259 14.87 8.06 28.79
C ARG A 259 16.01 8.92 29.35
N ASP A 260 17.12 9.01 28.62
CA ASP A 260 18.36 9.62 29.12
C ASP A 260 18.44 11.13 28.85
N HIS A 261 17.79 11.60 27.77
CA HIS A 261 17.88 12.99 27.31
C HIS A 261 16.51 13.63 27.01
N GLY A 262 15.41 12.89 27.11
CA GLY A 262 14.06 13.41 26.87
C GLY A 262 13.48 14.07 28.11
N GLU A 263 13.76 15.35 28.31
CA GLU A 263 13.22 16.12 29.43
C GLU A 263 11.69 16.00 29.51
N GLY A 264 11.20 15.56 30.68
CA GLY A 264 9.77 15.37 30.90
C GLY A 264 9.14 14.24 30.09
N VAL A 265 9.91 13.24 29.62
CA VAL A 265 9.38 12.08 28.91
C VAL A 265 9.74 10.77 29.63
N GLU A 266 8.74 9.96 29.90
CA GLU A 266 8.89 8.56 30.29
C GLU A 266 8.67 7.66 29.07
N SER A 267 9.61 6.77 28.77
CA SER A 267 9.51 5.85 27.62
C SER A 267 9.45 4.39 28.07
N ARG A 268 8.56 3.60 27.46
CA ARG A 268 8.44 2.15 27.65
C ARG A 268 8.37 1.44 26.31
N VAL A 269 8.75 0.16 26.28
CA VAL A 269 8.83 -0.63 25.04
C VAL A 269 8.09 -1.96 25.19
N ALA A 270 7.21 -2.27 24.24
CA ALA A 270 6.66 -3.61 24.09
C ALA A 270 6.97 -4.24 22.72
N THR A 271 7.52 -5.44 22.74
CA THR A 271 7.86 -6.21 21.52
C THR A 271 7.31 -7.62 21.54
N ALA A 272 7.20 -8.30 20.40
CA ALA A 272 6.74 -9.69 20.38
C ALA A 272 7.75 -10.68 20.97
N SER A 273 9.05 -10.35 20.90
CA SER A 273 10.15 -11.22 21.35
C SER A 273 11.41 -10.40 21.64
N ALA A 274 12.18 -10.85 22.63
CA ALA A 274 13.54 -10.38 22.91
C ALA A 274 14.55 -10.71 21.79
N VAL A 275 14.20 -11.66 20.90
CA VAL A 275 15.06 -12.11 19.80
C VAL A 275 14.38 -11.79 18.48
N THR A 276 15.10 -11.13 17.58
CA THR A 276 14.65 -10.85 16.21
C THR A 276 15.79 -11.12 15.25
N ALA A 277 15.52 -11.91 14.20
CA ALA A 277 16.51 -12.28 13.19
C ALA A 277 17.82 -12.85 13.79
N GLY A 278 17.69 -13.69 14.82
CA GLY A 278 18.83 -14.33 15.50
C GLY A 278 19.60 -13.45 16.50
N ARG A 279 19.28 -12.15 16.61
CA ARG A 279 19.92 -11.23 17.57
C ARG A 279 19.04 -11.00 18.78
N ARG A 280 19.66 -11.06 19.97
CA ARG A 280 19.03 -10.72 21.25
C ARG A 280 19.10 -9.22 21.51
N TYR A 281 18.02 -8.67 22.03
CA TYR A 281 17.83 -7.27 22.40
C TYR A 281 17.37 -7.18 23.86
N PRO A 282 17.41 -5.97 24.48
CA PRO A 282 16.78 -5.73 25.76
C PRO A 282 15.30 -6.14 25.77
N THR A 283 14.72 -6.30 26.95
CA THR A 283 13.31 -6.63 27.13
C THR A 283 12.71 -5.77 28.23
N ASP A 284 11.53 -5.23 27.97
CA ASP A 284 10.74 -4.46 28.94
C ASP A 284 9.37 -5.12 29.11
N ILE A 285 8.55 -5.10 28.05
CA ILE A 285 7.26 -5.80 27.99
C ILE A 285 7.23 -6.69 26.74
N LEU A 286 6.76 -7.94 26.87
CA LEU A 286 6.46 -8.80 25.74
C LEU A 286 4.97 -8.74 25.40
N ILE A 287 4.62 -8.70 24.11
CA ILE A 287 3.22 -8.51 23.66
C ILE A 287 2.29 -9.64 24.17
N HIS A 288 2.82 -10.83 24.44
CA HIS A 288 2.03 -11.93 25.00
C HIS A 288 1.74 -11.78 26.51
N GLU A 289 2.42 -10.86 27.21
CA GLU A 289 2.17 -10.51 28.62
C GLU A 289 0.96 -9.57 28.72
N ARG A 290 -0.23 -10.09 28.42
CA ARG A 290 -1.46 -9.30 28.17
C ARG A 290 -1.81 -8.31 29.29
N ALA A 291 -1.59 -8.68 30.55
CA ALA A 291 -1.87 -7.82 31.70
C ALA A 291 -0.92 -6.61 31.76
N ARG A 292 0.40 -6.86 31.75
CA ARG A 292 1.43 -5.81 31.74
C ARG A 292 1.32 -4.91 30.50
N LEU A 293 0.97 -5.48 29.34
CA LEU A 293 0.71 -4.71 28.13
C LEU A 293 -0.53 -3.82 28.28
N ALA A 294 -1.62 -4.32 28.87
CA ALA A 294 -2.82 -3.51 29.10
C ALA A 294 -2.53 -2.34 30.04
N GLU A 295 -1.84 -2.60 31.15
CA GLU A 295 -1.42 -1.56 32.11
C GLU A 295 -0.57 -0.49 31.44
N ALA A 296 0.43 -0.89 30.65
CA ALA A 296 1.28 0.05 29.93
C ALA A 296 0.51 0.86 28.89
N ILE A 297 -0.45 0.27 28.16
CA ILE A 297 -1.29 0.98 27.19
C ILE A 297 -2.19 2.00 27.90
N GLU A 298 -2.79 1.66 29.03
CA GLU A 298 -3.65 2.58 29.78
C GLU A 298 -2.84 3.71 30.42
N ALA A 299 -1.64 3.42 30.93
CA ALA A 299 -0.75 4.41 31.53
C ALA A 299 -0.09 5.35 30.52
N ALA A 300 0.04 4.95 29.25
CA ALA A 300 0.68 5.75 28.21
C ALA A 300 -0.18 6.95 27.79
N ASP A 301 0.45 8.09 27.59
CA ASP A 301 -0.18 9.27 26.99
C ASP A 301 -0.18 9.17 25.47
N LEU A 302 0.88 8.60 24.88
CA LEU A 302 1.05 8.45 23.44
C LEU A 302 1.58 7.06 23.06
N ILE A 303 1.07 6.51 21.95
CA ILE A 303 1.51 5.22 21.39
C ILE A 303 2.39 5.44 20.16
N HIS A 304 3.63 4.97 20.21
CA HIS A 304 4.56 5.00 19.09
C HIS A 304 4.64 3.61 18.43
N PHE A 305 3.95 3.42 17.31
CA PHE A 305 4.03 2.18 16.54
C PHE A 305 5.26 2.13 15.65
N HIS A 306 5.93 0.99 15.57
CA HIS A 306 7.03 0.76 14.63
C HIS A 306 6.70 -0.34 13.63
N ASN A 307 6.98 -0.08 12.35
CA ASN A 307 7.10 -1.03 11.23
C ASN A 307 5.93 -1.99 10.97
N THR A 308 5.59 -2.88 11.89
CA THR A 308 4.71 -4.05 11.68
C THR A 308 3.44 -4.00 12.50
N LEU A 309 3.29 -3.02 13.40
CA LEU A 309 2.10 -2.83 14.21
C LEU A 309 1.39 -1.52 13.91
N ASP A 310 0.08 -1.56 14.09
CA ASP A 310 -0.76 -0.40 14.34
C ASP A 310 -1.94 -0.79 15.24
N ARG A 311 -2.79 0.18 15.55
CA ARG A 311 -4.00 0.02 16.36
C ARG A 311 -4.93 -1.10 15.89
N ALA A 312 -4.90 -1.44 14.60
CA ALA A 312 -5.78 -2.42 13.99
C ALA A 312 -5.08 -3.79 13.79
N SER A 313 -3.83 -3.94 14.24
CA SER A 313 -3.09 -5.20 14.14
C SER A 313 -3.77 -6.31 14.96
N PRO A 314 -3.90 -7.53 14.43
CA PRO A 314 -4.54 -8.65 15.14
C PRO A 314 -3.93 -8.95 16.51
N GLN A 315 -2.61 -8.79 16.64
CA GLN A 315 -1.87 -9.04 17.88
C GLN A 315 -2.28 -8.09 19.02
N LEU A 316 -2.89 -6.94 18.68
CA LEU A 316 -3.38 -5.95 19.64
C LEU A 316 -4.92 -5.94 19.74
N ALA A 317 -5.60 -6.95 19.20
CA ALA A 317 -7.07 -6.98 19.11
C ALA A 317 -7.76 -6.77 20.46
N ALA A 318 -7.21 -7.36 21.53
CA ALA A 318 -7.74 -7.25 22.89
C ALA A 318 -7.62 -5.84 23.49
N HIS A 319 -6.75 -4.99 22.94
CA HIS A 319 -6.47 -3.65 23.46
C HIS A 319 -6.99 -2.54 22.52
N ARG A 320 -7.75 -2.88 21.47
CA ARG A 320 -8.24 -1.91 20.47
C ARG A 320 -9.03 -0.75 21.08
N GLY A 321 -9.87 -1.04 22.09
CA GLY A 321 -10.65 -0.03 22.78
C GLY A 321 -9.75 1.00 23.48
N ALA A 322 -8.74 0.54 24.22
CA ALA A 322 -7.76 1.39 24.88
C ALA A 322 -6.92 2.18 23.87
N LEU A 323 -6.36 1.48 22.88
CA LEU A 323 -5.53 2.09 21.84
C LEU A 323 -6.29 3.15 21.03
N ALA A 324 -7.59 3.01 20.80
CA ALA A 324 -8.41 3.99 20.08
C ALA A 324 -8.58 5.33 20.84
N ARG A 325 -8.33 5.33 22.16
CA ARG A 325 -8.42 6.52 23.02
C ARG A 325 -7.10 7.28 23.20
N LYS A 326 -6.00 6.79 22.60
CA LYS A 326 -4.66 7.38 22.77
C LYS A 326 -4.14 8.05 21.49
N PRO A 327 -3.53 9.24 21.50
CA PRO A 327 -2.78 9.73 20.35
C PRO A 327 -1.71 8.71 19.94
N ALA A 328 -1.36 8.70 18.65
CA ALA A 328 -0.40 7.73 18.14
C ALA A 328 0.42 8.28 16.98
N VAL A 329 1.62 7.74 16.81
CA VAL A 329 2.46 7.91 15.62
C VAL A 329 2.85 6.54 15.06
N LEU A 330 3.18 6.49 13.78
CA LEU A 330 3.65 5.28 13.12
C LEU A 330 4.98 5.53 12.41
N GLN A 331 6.06 4.91 12.88
CA GLN A 331 7.40 5.04 12.30
C GLN A 331 7.80 3.84 11.43
N MET A 332 8.31 4.15 10.24
CA MET A 332 8.80 3.20 9.26
C MET A 332 10.34 3.13 9.27
N HIS A 333 10.87 1.92 9.48
CA HIS A 333 12.29 1.56 9.42
C HIS A 333 12.60 0.63 8.23
N SER A 334 11.59 0.24 7.45
CA SER A 334 11.73 -0.68 6.32
C SER A 334 10.91 -0.25 5.11
N GLU A 335 11.29 -0.73 3.93
CA GLU A 335 10.58 -0.41 2.68
C GLU A 335 9.15 -0.99 2.66
N PRO A 336 8.18 -0.32 2.03
CA PRO A 336 6.79 -0.76 2.03
C PRO A 336 6.54 -2.14 1.45
N ALA A 337 7.38 -2.60 0.51
CA ALA A 337 7.28 -3.94 -0.08
C ALA A 337 7.42 -5.05 0.99
N VAL A 338 8.31 -4.85 1.97
CA VAL A 338 8.51 -5.75 3.11
C VAL A 338 7.35 -5.64 4.09
N LEU A 339 6.81 -4.43 4.29
CA LEU A 339 5.80 -4.16 5.30
C LEU A 339 4.36 -4.43 4.83
N ARG A 340 4.14 -4.64 3.53
CA ARG A 340 2.81 -4.78 2.91
C ARG A 340 1.92 -5.84 3.57
N ALA A 341 2.51 -6.94 4.02
CA ALA A 341 1.77 -8.03 4.67
C ALA A 341 1.21 -7.65 6.05
N PHE A 342 1.85 -6.70 6.74
CA PHE A 342 1.45 -6.27 8.09
C PHE A 342 0.34 -5.20 8.07
N PHE A 343 0.13 -4.56 6.92
CA PHE A 343 -0.88 -3.49 6.74
C PHE A 343 -1.85 -3.77 5.58
N PRO A 344 -2.57 -4.90 5.58
CA PRO A 344 -3.49 -5.24 4.50
C PRO A 344 -4.61 -4.19 4.40
N GLY A 345 -4.76 -3.58 3.22
CA GLY A 345 -5.75 -2.55 2.96
C GLY A 345 -5.47 -1.19 3.62
N ARG A 346 -4.37 -1.04 4.36
CA ARG A 346 -3.99 0.18 5.09
C ARG A 346 -2.50 0.53 4.93
N PRO A 347 -1.97 0.55 3.68
CA PRO A 347 -0.54 0.71 3.46
C PRO A 347 -0.03 2.01 4.09
N PRO A 348 1.18 2.03 4.71
CA PRO A 348 1.73 3.20 5.38
C PRO A 348 1.69 4.49 4.53
N GLN A 349 1.91 4.39 3.21
CA GLN A 349 1.86 5.52 2.28
C GLN A 349 0.49 6.22 2.22
N ALA A 350 -0.59 5.49 2.51
CA ALA A 350 -1.96 5.99 2.44
C ALA A 350 -2.56 6.30 3.83
N ARG A 351 -1.79 6.17 4.92
CA ARG A 351 -2.25 6.44 6.28
C ARG A 351 -2.46 7.94 6.48
N ARG A 352 -3.58 8.29 7.12
CA ARG A 352 -4.01 9.66 7.44
C ARG A 352 -4.68 9.76 8.82
N ASP A 353 -4.79 8.63 9.51
CA ASP A 353 -5.38 8.46 10.84
C ASP A 353 -4.39 8.75 11.98
N MET A 354 -3.10 8.89 11.66
CA MET A 354 -2.02 9.28 12.56
C MET A 354 -0.82 9.81 11.75
N PRO A 355 0.05 10.64 12.36
CA PRO A 355 1.33 11.00 11.75
C PRO A 355 2.17 9.77 11.42
N VAL A 356 2.73 9.76 10.21
CA VAL A 356 3.67 8.73 9.75
C VAL A 356 5.07 9.30 9.71
N LEU A 357 5.98 8.66 10.43
CA LEU A 357 7.40 8.97 10.46
C LEU A 357 8.16 7.98 9.58
N VAL A 358 9.27 8.42 9.01
CA VAL A 358 10.20 7.53 8.30
C VAL A 358 11.62 7.88 8.70
N VAL A 359 12.44 6.88 8.97
CA VAL A 359 13.85 7.14 9.21
C VAL A 359 14.48 7.86 8.01
N ALA A 360 15.27 8.91 8.27
CA ALA A 360 15.94 9.75 7.29
C ALA A 360 17.13 9.03 6.62
N GLN A 361 16.82 7.85 6.07
CA GLN A 361 17.68 6.94 5.34
C GLN A 361 16.95 6.59 4.03
N LYS A 362 17.42 5.57 3.31
CA LYS A 362 16.88 5.23 1.99
C LYS A 362 15.38 4.92 1.98
N GLN A 363 14.83 4.48 3.11
CA GLN A 363 13.41 4.18 3.31
C GLN A 363 12.50 5.38 3.00
N ALA A 364 12.96 6.61 3.28
CA ALA A 364 12.21 7.83 3.00
C ALA A 364 11.87 7.99 1.51
N ARG A 365 12.63 7.35 0.62
CA ARG A 365 12.40 7.39 -0.83
C ARG A 365 11.08 6.76 -1.25
N PHE A 366 10.60 5.79 -0.47
CA PHE A 366 9.36 5.04 -0.71
C PHE A 366 8.14 5.62 0.01
N LEU A 367 8.35 6.61 0.89
CA LEU A 367 7.35 7.19 1.78
C LEU A 367 7.42 8.74 1.70
N PRO A 368 7.15 9.34 0.53
CA PRO A 368 7.35 10.78 0.32
C PRO A 368 6.45 11.67 1.20
N ASP A 369 5.31 11.14 1.65
CA ASP A 369 4.37 11.84 2.54
C ASP A 369 4.71 11.67 4.03
N ALA A 370 5.62 10.76 4.38
CA ALA A 370 6.02 10.55 5.77
C ALA A 370 7.03 11.62 6.21
N THR A 371 6.96 12.02 7.48
CA THR A 371 7.90 12.99 8.05
C THR A 371 9.25 12.29 8.29
N PRO A 372 10.33 12.72 7.62
CA PRO A 372 11.64 12.13 7.86
C PRO A 372 12.15 12.53 9.25
N VAL A 373 12.65 11.56 9.99
CA VAL A 373 13.25 11.77 11.32
C VAL A 373 14.65 11.15 11.38
N PRO A 374 15.61 11.75 12.10
CA PRO A 374 16.92 11.15 12.29
C PRO A 374 16.82 9.72 12.83
N ASN A 375 17.69 8.81 12.38
CA ASN A 375 17.81 7.51 13.05
C ASN A 375 18.39 7.74 14.44
N ALA A 376 17.76 7.13 15.45
CA ALA A 376 18.12 7.34 16.84
C ALA A 376 19.47 6.68 17.15
N LEU A 377 20.40 7.49 17.67
CA LEU A 377 21.71 7.05 18.13
C LEU A 377 22.19 8.03 19.22
N ASP A 378 22.50 7.52 20.41
CA ASP A 378 23.13 8.33 21.45
C ASP A 378 24.65 8.34 21.26
N ILE A 379 25.16 9.43 20.67
CA ILE A 379 26.59 9.61 20.42
C ILE A 379 27.43 9.84 21.69
N THR A 380 26.76 10.08 22.83
CA THR A 380 27.41 10.34 24.13
C THR A 380 27.60 9.06 24.93
N ALA A 381 26.85 8.00 24.60
CA ALA A 381 26.92 6.71 25.26
C ALA A 381 28.34 6.10 25.12
N PRO A 382 28.86 5.41 26.16
CA PRO A 382 30.25 4.91 26.17
C PRO A 382 30.62 4.04 24.97
N ALA A 383 29.67 3.29 24.42
CA ALA A 383 29.87 2.45 23.24
C ALA A 383 30.18 3.25 21.97
N PHE A 384 29.71 4.49 21.86
CA PHE A 384 29.86 5.34 20.68
C PHE A 384 30.87 6.46 20.86
N ARG A 385 31.60 6.50 21.97
CA ARG A 385 32.72 7.42 22.15
C ARG A 385 33.93 6.96 21.32
N PRO A 386 34.68 7.88 20.70
CA PRO A 386 35.90 7.55 20.00
C PRO A 386 36.89 6.84 20.92
N ALA A 387 37.60 5.85 20.38
CA ALA A 387 38.77 5.30 21.03
C ALA A 387 40.02 6.06 20.56
N PRO A 388 41.08 6.14 21.39
CA PRO A 388 42.39 6.60 20.93
C PRO A 388 42.81 5.80 19.69
N ALA A 389 43.35 6.47 18.68
CA ALA A 389 43.88 5.79 17.51
C ALA A 389 45.14 5.00 17.91
N ASP A 390 45.22 3.75 17.49
CA ASP A 390 46.49 3.01 17.50
C ASP A 390 47.25 3.38 16.23
N GLU A 391 48.27 4.24 16.37
CA GLU A 391 49.06 4.78 15.25
C GLU A 391 50.15 3.80 14.76
N THR A 392 50.32 2.64 15.41
CA THR A 392 51.47 1.75 15.18
C THR A 392 51.22 0.62 14.16
N SER A 393 49.99 0.49 13.65
CA SER A 393 49.59 -0.57 12.70
C SER A 393 48.98 0.00 11.42
N PRO A 394 49.06 -0.70 10.27
CA PRO A 394 48.38 -0.28 9.05
C PRO A 394 46.87 -0.11 9.30
N PRO A 395 46.25 0.92 8.69
CA PRO A 395 44.85 1.26 8.94
C PRO A 395 43.92 0.09 8.60
N THR A 396 43.13 -0.30 9.59
CA THR A 396 42.20 -1.43 9.48
C THR A 396 40.87 -0.99 8.88
N ILE A 397 40.38 -1.74 7.89
CA ILE A 397 39.08 -1.49 7.22
C ILE A 397 38.05 -2.50 7.72
N LEU A 398 37.00 -2.03 8.36
CA LEU A 398 35.92 -2.86 8.87
C LEU A 398 34.77 -2.97 7.85
N PHE A 399 34.31 -4.19 7.57
CA PHE A 399 33.06 -4.42 6.85
C PHE A 399 32.27 -5.54 7.51
N THR A 400 31.11 -5.20 8.09
CA THR A 400 30.28 -6.15 8.87
C THR A 400 28.83 -6.18 8.37
N PRO A 401 28.58 -6.71 7.16
CA PRO A 401 27.24 -6.73 6.58
C PRO A 401 26.35 -7.78 7.26
N THR A 402 25.08 -7.42 7.43
CA THR A 402 24.04 -8.32 7.94
C THR A 402 23.26 -9.04 6.83
N ASP A 403 23.43 -8.61 5.57
CA ASP A 403 22.85 -9.25 4.40
C ASP A 403 23.97 -9.57 3.39
N LEU A 404 24.07 -10.84 3.01
CA LEU A 404 25.09 -11.35 2.10
C LEU A 404 24.59 -11.49 0.66
N ARG A 405 23.31 -11.16 0.42
CA ARG A 405 22.69 -11.26 -0.90
C ARG A 405 23.15 -10.15 -1.82
N ASP A 406 23.32 -10.51 -3.09
CA ASP A 406 23.46 -9.55 -4.18
C ASP A 406 22.08 -9.17 -4.70
N TYR A 407 21.87 -7.87 -4.92
CA TYR A 407 20.63 -7.34 -5.48
C TYR A 407 20.93 -6.66 -6.82
N PRO A 408 20.18 -6.95 -7.90
CA PRO A 408 20.26 -6.18 -9.13
C PRO A 408 19.85 -4.71 -8.88
N ALA A 409 20.44 -3.76 -9.62
CA ALA A 409 20.38 -2.29 -9.44
C ALA A 409 18.97 -1.71 -9.23
N ARG A 410 18.72 -0.47 -8.73
CA ARG A 410 19.29 0.49 -7.76
C ARG A 410 18.19 1.48 -7.24
N PRO A 411 16.91 1.55 -7.72
CA PRO A 411 15.88 2.36 -7.06
C PRO A 411 14.79 1.61 -6.26
N ASP A 412 14.63 0.29 -6.42
CA ASP A 412 13.46 -0.46 -5.92
C ASP A 412 13.67 -1.17 -4.57
N THR A 413 14.90 -1.20 -4.05
CA THR A 413 15.24 -1.83 -2.77
C THR A 413 16.19 -0.97 -1.92
N CYS A 414 16.04 -1.04 -0.59
CA CYS A 414 16.98 -0.53 0.40
C CYS A 414 17.79 -1.62 1.13
N ARG A 415 17.84 -2.86 0.61
CA ARG A 415 18.43 -4.01 1.34
C ARG A 415 19.85 -4.39 0.93
N GLY A 416 20.39 -3.84 -0.14
CA GLY A 416 21.68 -4.25 -0.68
C GLY A 416 22.89 -3.74 0.12
N LYS A 417 23.73 -4.67 0.61
CA LYS A 417 25.04 -4.35 1.22
C LYS A 417 26.24 -4.54 0.27
N GLY A 418 26.03 -5.21 -0.88
CA GLY A 418 27.06 -5.39 -1.89
C GLY A 418 28.19 -6.34 -1.49
N TYR A 419 27.87 -7.34 -0.66
CA TYR A 419 28.84 -8.22 -0.01
C TYR A 419 29.94 -8.74 -0.94
N ARG A 420 29.57 -9.36 -2.08
CA ARG A 420 30.56 -9.97 -2.98
C ARG A 420 31.50 -8.96 -3.63
N ALA A 421 30.98 -7.80 -4.01
CA ALA A 421 31.79 -6.76 -4.65
C ALA A 421 32.75 -6.14 -3.63
N THR A 422 32.26 -5.80 -2.43
CA THR A 422 33.09 -5.26 -1.35
C THR A 422 34.15 -6.26 -0.91
N ALA A 423 33.80 -7.54 -0.72
CA ALA A 423 34.75 -8.57 -0.33
C ALA A 423 35.90 -8.74 -1.35
N ARG A 424 35.59 -8.66 -2.66
CA ARG A 424 36.62 -8.68 -3.71
C ARG A 424 37.54 -7.47 -3.68
N ALA A 425 36.99 -6.27 -3.47
CA ALA A 425 37.79 -5.05 -3.34
C ALA A 425 38.73 -5.13 -2.12
N LEU A 426 38.21 -5.55 -0.97
CA LEU A 426 39.01 -5.73 0.25
C LEU A 426 40.11 -6.77 0.08
N ALA A 427 39.83 -7.92 -0.55
CA ALA A 427 40.82 -8.95 -0.81
C ALA A 427 41.92 -8.50 -1.79
N ARG A 428 41.66 -7.51 -2.65
CA ARG A 428 42.68 -6.90 -3.51
C ARG A 428 43.58 -5.94 -2.71
N LEU A 429 42.99 -5.10 -1.86
CA LEU A 429 43.74 -4.21 -0.98
C LEU A 429 44.67 -4.98 -0.01
N GLU A 430 44.20 -6.10 0.52
CA GLU A 430 44.98 -6.99 1.39
C GLU A 430 46.15 -7.64 0.63
N ARG A 431 45.90 -8.20 -0.56
CA ARG A 431 46.95 -8.81 -1.40
C ARG A 431 48.05 -7.81 -1.75
N ASP A 432 47.67 -6.55 -1.98
CA ASP A 432 48.60 -5.49 -2.33
C ASP A 432 49.30 -4.87 -1.10
N GLY A 433 49.00 -5.35 0.12
CA GLY A 433 49.61 -4.86 1.36
C GLY A 433 49.17 -3.46 1.80
N ILE A 434 48.07 -2.95 1.26
CA ILE A 434 47.62 -1.56 1.47
C ILE A 434 46.80 -1.41 2.75
N ALA A 435 46.02 -2.43 3.11
CA ALA A 435 45.17 -2.39 4.30
C ALA A 435 44.89 -3.79 4.85
N THR A 436 44.53 -3.84 6.13
CA THR A 436 44.07 -5.05 6.81
C THR A 436 42.53 -5.05 6.86
N PRO A 437 41.83 -5.85 6.06
CA PRO A 437 40.38 -5.92 6.10
C PRO A 437 39.86 -6.81 7.23
N LEU A 438 38.96 -6.27 8.04
CA LEU A 438 38.15 -7.02 9.00
C LEU A 438 36.75 -7.26 8.42
N LEU A 439 36.66 -8.29 7.57
CA LEU A 439 35.38 -8.79 7.09
C LEU A 439 34.82 -9.84 8.06
N ARG A 440 33.71 -9.53 8.73
CA ARG A 440 33.06 -10.42 9.71
C ARG A 440 31.54 -10.36 9.60
N THR A 441 30.86 -11.46 9.84
CA THR A 441 29.39 -11.56 9.76
C THR A 441 28.83 -12.20 11.02
N GLY A 442 27.58 -11.90 11.39
CA GLY A 442 26.91 -12.54 12.52
C GLY A 442 27.45 -12.15 13.90
N LEU A 443 28.09 -10.99 14.01
CA LEU A 443 28.65 -10.50 15.27
C LEU A 443 27.55 -9.94 16.19
N ASP A 444 27.73 -10.14 17.50
CA ASP A 444 26.98 -9.42 18.52
C ASP A 444 27.44 -7.95 18.63
N PHE A 445 26.66 -7.14 19.35
CA PHE A 445 26.88 -5.71 19.44
C PHE A 445 28.16 -5.34 20.20
N GLU A 446 28.49 -6.05 21.26
CA GLU A 446 29.65 -5.76 22.09
C GLU A 446 30.94 -6.07 21.31
N THR A 447 30.98 -7.22 20.65
CA THR A 447 32.08 -7.62 19.77
C THR A 447 32.24 -6.64 18.61
N LEU A 448 31.15 -6.24 17.96
CA LEU A 448 31.19 -5.24 16.90
C LEU A 448 31.75 -3.89 17.38
N THR A 449 31.30 -3.44 18.56
CA THR A 449 31.76 -2.18 19.17
C THR A 449 33.26 -2.24 19.46
N ARG A 450 33.77 -3.35 19.99
CA ARG A 450 35.21 -3.56 20.22
C ARG A 450 36.03 -3.57 18.93
N LEU A 451 35.52 -4.18 17.86
CA LEU A 451 36.22 -4.18 16.56
C LEU A 451 36.29 -2.79 15.95
N ARG A 452 35.21 -2.00 16.02
CA ARG A 452 35.20 -0.62 15.51
C ARG A 452 36.23 0.25 16.21
N ARG A 453 36.44 0.09 17.51
CA ARG A 453 37.48 0.82 18.25
C ARG A 453 38.90 0.63 17.71
N ARG A 454 39.15 -0.44 16.93
CA ARG A 454 40.45 -0.74 16.33
C ARG A 454 40.52 -0.44 14.83
N ALA A 455 39.42 -0.02 14.22
CA ALA A 455 39.36 0.28 12.79
C ALA A 455 39.49 1.78 12.53
N ALA A 456 40.02 2.14 11.37
CA ALA A 456 40.10 3.53 10.91
C ALA A 456 38.96 3.88 9.96
N ILE A 457 38.54 2.89 9.16
CA ILE A 457 37.53 3.02 8.11
C ILE A 457 36.48 1.93 8.31
N GLY A 458 35.20 2.28 8.17
CA GLY A 458 34.11 1.32 8.15
C GLY A 458 33.25 1.46 6.90
N ILE A 459 32.92 0.34 6.26
CA ILE A 459 32.06 0.29 5.08
C ILE A 459 30.63 -0.04 5.50
N ASP A 460 29.67 0.79 5.10
CA ASP A 460 28.24 0.56 5.31
C ASP A 460 27.59 -0.09 4.08
N GLU A 461 27.44 0.68 2.99
CA GLU A 461 26.85 0.22 1.74
C GLU A 461 27.20 1.17 0.58
N CYS A 462 27.61 0.64 -0.57
CA CYS A 462 27.91 1.47 -1.75
C CYS A 462 27.01 1.11 -2.95
N VAL A 463 25.87 0.48 -2.69
CA VAL A 463 25.01 -0.15 -3.70
C VAL A 463 23.73 0.62 -3.95
N THR A 464 23.18 1.32 -2.98
CA THR A 464 21.77 1.69 -3.06
C THR A 464 21.52 3.20 -3.04
N GLY A 465 22.51 4.04 -2.73
CA GLY A 465 22.35 5.50 -2.81
C GLY A 465 21.70 5.99 -1.54
N GLY A 466 22.30 5.62 -0.42
CA GLY A 466 21.78 5.71 0.92
C GLY A 466 22.82 5.39 1.97
N HIS A 467 22.41 5.49 3.22
CA HIS A 467 23.17 5.04 4.38
C HIS A 467 22.25 4.30 5.35
N HIS A 468 22.84 3.59 6.29
CA HIS A 468 22.16 2.91 7.37
C HIS A 468 22.64 3.45 8.73
N LEU A 469 22.14 2.84 9.81
CA LEU A 469 22.57 3.16 11.17
C LEU A 469 24.08 2.95 11.32
N THR A 470 24.64 1.95 10.63
CA THR A 470 26.08 1.65 10.61
C THR A 470 26.94 2.87 10.28
N SER A 471 26.58 3.67 9.27
CA SER A 471 27.31 4.91 8.97
C SER A 471 27.38 5.87 10.17
N LEU A 472 26.25 6.06 10.86
CA LEU A 472 26.16 6.96 12.00
C LEU A 472 26.99 6.45 13.18
N GLU A 473 26.92 5.14 13.45
CA GLU A 473 27.69 4.50 14.52
C GLU A 473 29.20 4.63 14.28
N LEU A 474 29.65 4.47 13.02
CA LEU A 474 31.05 4.62 12.62
C LEU A 474 31.56 6.05 12.85
N MET A 475 30.81 7.06 12.37
CA MET A 475 31.20 8.46 12.56
C MET A 475 31.15 8.88 14.02
N ALA A 476 30.17 8.39 14.79
CA ALA A 476 30.11 8.65 16.23
C ALA A 476 31.38 8.17 16.94
N GLN A 477 31.92 7.01 16.54
CA GLN A 477 33.16 6.47 17.07
C GLN A 477 34.44 7.07 16.46
N GLY A 478 34.33 8.07 15.57
CA GLY A 478 35.48 8.72 14.94
C GLY A 478 36.15 7.88 13.84
N LEU A 479 35.39 7.03 13.15
CA LEU A 479 35.84 6.31 11.96
C LEU A 479 35.34 7.02 10.69
N VAL A 480 36.06 6.85 9.59
CA VAL A 480 35.54 7.24 8.27
C VAL A 480 34.44 6.27 7.87
N ALA A 481 33.23 6.79 7.67
CA ALA A 481 32.11 6.02 7.14
C ALA A 481 32.10 6.05 5.61
N VAL A 482 32.16 4.88 4.99
CA VAL A 482 32.09 4.71 3.54
C VAL A 482 30.69 4.26 3.14
N ALA A 483 29.98 5.11 2.41
CA ALA A 483 28.66 4.79 1.85
C ALA A 483 28.37 5.60 0.59
N TRP A 484 27.62 5.08 -0.38
CA TRP A 484 27.25 5.88 -1.54
C TRP A 484 26.03 6.77 -1.24
N LEU A 485 26.22 8.08 -1.13
CA LEU A 485 25.14 9.05 -0.99
C LEU A 485 24.83 9.70 -2.35
N ASP A 486 23.68 9.37 -2.93
CA ASP A 486 23.18 10.08 -4.11
C ASP A 486 22.55 11.43 -3.75
N ASP A 487 22.30 12.26 -4.76
CA ASP A 487 21.83 13.64 -4.58
C ASP A 487 20.56 13.73 -3.74
N ARG A 488 19.64 12.77 -3.91
CA ARG A 488 18.40 12.73 -3.12
C ARG A 488 18.67 12.43 -1.65
N MET A 489 19.65 11.57 -1.36
CA MET A 489 20.07 11.28 0.02
C MET A 489 20.79 12.47 0.65
N ARG A 490 21.68 13.13 -0.08
CA ARG A 490 22.40 14.32 0.40
C ARG A 490 21.43 15.44 0.78
N ALA A 491 20.50 15.77 -0.11
CA ALA A 491 19.45 16.75 0.15
C ALA A 491 18.54 16.37 1.32
N LEU A 492 18.25 15.07 1.51
CA LEU A 492 17.46 14.59 2.65
C LEU A 492 18.20 14.79 3.97
N ILE A 493 19.48 14.39 4.05
CA ILE A 493 20.29 14.53 5.26
C ILE A 493 20.43 16.01 5.60
N ALA A 494 20.84 16.85 4.63
CA ALA A 494 20.96 18.30 4.80
C ALA A 494 19.68 18.95 5.32
N ARG A 495 18.51 18.57 4.79
CA ARG A 495 17.21 19.09 5.27
C ARG A 495 16.89 18.66 6.70
N VAL A 496 17.23 17.43 7.09
CA VAL A 496 16.91 16.89 8.41
C VAL A 496 17.86 17.42 9.49
N THR A 497 19.12 17.66 9.15
CA THR A 497 20.15 18.12 10.10
C THR A 497 20.42 19.62 10.06
N GLY A 498 19.99 20.32 9.01
CA GLY A 498 20.39 21.70 8.72
C GLY A 498 21.81 21.86 8.19
N ALA A 499 22.55 20.77 7.96
CA ALA A 499 23.91 20.82 7.39
C ALA A 499 23.90 21.16 5.89
N SER A 500 25.02 21.64 5.36
CA SER A 500 25.20 21.81 3.91
C SER A 500 25.44 20.45 3.22
N GLU A 501 24.98 20.29 1.97
CA GLU A 501 25.20 19.05 1.21
C GLU A 501 26.69 18.77 0.94
N ALA A 502 27.50 19.83 0.79
CA ALA A 502 28.94 19.74 0.61
C ALA A 502 29.68 19.37 1.91
N GLY A 503 29.10 19.68 3.07
CA GLY A 503 29.70 19.42 4.39
C GLY A 503 29.38 18.04 4.97
N LEU A 504 28.84 17.10 4.18
CA LEU A 504 28.53 15.76 4.65
C LEU A 504 29.81 14.90 4.74
N PRO A 505 30.17 14.35 5.91
CA PRO A 505 31.49 13.78 6.20
C PRO A 505 31.71 12.32 5.70
N TRP A 506 30.84 11.80 4.83
CA TRP A 506 30.99 10.46 4.30
C TRP A 506 32.07 10.40 3.22
N LEU A 507 32.87 9.34 3.21
CA LEU A 507 33.58 8.95 1.98
C LEU A 507 32.56 8.36 1.02
N SER A 508 31.96 9.21 0.19
CA SER A 508 30.87 8.80 -0.68
C SER A 508 31.33 8.35 -2.06
N THR A 509 31.25 7.04 -2.31
CA THR A 509 31.62 6.42 -3.59
C THR A 509 30.63 5.33 -3.98
N PRO A 510 30.20 5.22 -5.25
CA PRO A 510 29.44 4.07 -5.72
C PRO A 510 30.34 2.82 -5.74
N MET A 511 29.72 1.63 -5.70
CA MET A 511 30.44 0.35 -5.67
C MET A 511 31.55 0.20 -6.73
N ALA A 512 31.38 0.78 -7.92
CA ALA A 512 32.37 0.73 -8.99
C ALA A 512 33.68 1.48 -8.65
N GLY A 513 33.60 2.56 -7.86
CA GLY A 513 34.75 3.37 -7.44
C GLY A 513 35.20 3.11 -6.00
N LEU A 514 34.73 2.04 -5.36
CA LEU A 514 35.03 1.75 -3.95
C LEU A 514 36.53 1.50 -3.73
N GLU A 515 37.14 0.66 -4.58
CA GLU A 515 38.56 0.31 -4.45
C GLU A 515 39.47 1.52 -4.63
N GLU A 516 39.22 2.31 -5.68
CA GLU A 516 39.99 3.53 -5.98
C GLU A 516 39.88 4.57 -4.85
N ALA A 517 38.67 4.81 -4.35
CA ALA A 517 38.44 5.74 -3.24
C ALA A 517 39.17 5.31 -1.96
N LEU A 518 39.19 4.02 -1.65
CA LEU A 518 39.92 3.48 -0.50
C LEU A 518 41.44 3.64 -0.68
N ARG A 519 41.98 3.28 -1.85
CA ARG A 519 43.41 3.45 -2.16
C ARG A 519 43.83 4.92 -2.04
N GLY A 520 43.05 5.83 -2.62
CA GLY A 520 43.33 7.26 -2.55
C GLY A 520 43.36 7.78 -1.12
N LEU A 521 42.36 7.42 -0.30
CA LEU A 521 42.33 7.86 1.10
C LEU A 521 43.48 7.25 1.93
N LEU A 522 43.84 5.99 1.70
CA LEU A 522 44.90 5.29 2.42
C LEU A 522 46.30 5.79 2.05
N ALA A 523 46.46 6.36 0.85
CA ALA A 523 47.69 7.02 0.43
C ALA A 523 47.89 8.41 1.09
N GLU A 524 46.86 8.97 1.73
CA GLU A 524 46.87 10.30 2.36
C GLU A 524 46.54 10.22 3.87
N PRO A 525 47.46 9.79 4.75
CA PRO A 525 47.17 9.62 6.19
C PRO A 525 46.64 10.87 6.89
N ALA A 526 47.11 12.06 6.51
CA ALA A 526 46.63 13.33 7.04
C ALA A 526 45.15 13.56 6.71
N ARG A 527 44.75 13.27 5.46
CA ARG A 527 43.36 13.36 5.02
C ARG A 527 42.47 12.32 5.71
N LEU A 528 42.98 11.11 5.93
CA LEU A 528 42.28 10.10 6.73
C LEU A 528 42.02 10.59 8.15
N ALA A 529 43.03 11.16 8.83
CA ALA A 529 42.87 11.72 10.17
C ALA A 529 41.87 12.89 10.19
N GLU A 530 41.95 13.80 9.21
CA GLU A 530 41.00 14.91 9.05
C GLU A 530 39.57 14.41 8.87
N MET A 531 39.33 13.44 7.98
CA MET A 531 37.99 12.89 7.76
C MET A 531 37.44 12.19 9.00
N ARG A 532 38.28 11.53 9.81
CA ARG A 532 37.86 10.93 11.09
C ARG A 532 37.41 11.98 12.09
N ALA A 533 38.20 13.05 12.25
CA ALA A 533 37.87 14.17 13.12
C ALA A 533 36.59 14.89 12.64
N ALA A 534 36.48 15.16 11.34
CA ALA A 534 35.32 15.81 10.73
C ALA A 534 34.04 14.98 10.90
N GLY A 535 34.11 13.66 10.75
CA GLY A 535 32.97 12.77 10.98
C GLY A 535 32.43 12.85 12.41
N ARG A 536 33.32 12.81 13.41
CA ARG A 536 32.92 12.96 14.82
C ARG A 536 32.36 14.35 15.11
N ALA A 537 33.07 15.40 14.70
CA ALA A 537 32.65 16.78 14.92
C ALA A 537 31.28 17.07 14.28
N TRP A 538 31.04 16.53 13.08
CA TRP A 538 29.74 16.63 12.42
C TRP A 538 28.63 15.92 13.21
N MET A 539 28.89 14.72 13.74
CA MET A 539 27.91 14.02 14.59
C MET A 539 27.57 14.82 15.85
N GLU A 540 28.56 15.45 16.50
CA GLU A 540 28.34 16.31 17.67
C GLU A 540 27.54 17.57 17.32
N ALA A 541 27.81 18.18 16.16
CA ALA A 541 27.17 19.41 15.72
C ALA A 541 25.77 19.23 15.11
N HIS A 542 25.48 18.07 14.52
CA HIS A 542 24.27 17.84 13.70
C HIS A 542 23.45 16.61 14.10
N TRP A 543 23.97 15.76 14.98
CA TRP A 543 23.35 14.51 15.40
C TRP A 543 23.42 14.29 16.92
N SER A 544 23.51 15.39 17.69
CA SER A 544 23.44 15.36 19.15
C SER A 544 22.10 14.79 19.65
N PRO A 545 22.02 14.25 20.88
CA PRO A 545 20.77 13.76 21.45
C PRO A 545 19.59 14.73 21.31
N ALA A 546 19.81 16.02 21.60
CA ALA A 546 18.81 17.07 21.46
C ALA A 546 18.31 17.24 20.02
N GLN A 547 19.23 17.27 19.04
CA GLN A 547 18.87 17.41 17.62
C GLN A 547 18.14 16.17 17.09
N VAL A 548 18.54 14.98 17.55
CA VAL A 548 17.86 13.74 17.19
C VAL A 548 16.45 13.70 17.76
N LEU A 549 16.25 14.11 19.01
CA LEU A 549 14.97 14.05 19.70
C LEU A 549 13.97 15.11 19.24
N ALA A 550 14.42 16.32 18.88
CA ALA A 550 13.52 17.42 18.55
C ALA A 550 12.46 17.08 17.47
N PRO A 551 12.80 16.41 16.33
CA PRO A 551 11.80 15.96 15.35
C PRO A 551 10.81 14.92 15.89
N TYR A 552 11.22 14.06 16.84
CA TYR A 552 10.30 13.10 17.47
C TYR A 552 9.34 13.78 18.44
N LEU A 553 9.84 14.70 19.27
CA LEU A 553 9.00 15.46 20.19
C LEU A 553 7.97 16.30 19.44
N ALA A 554 8.39 16.98 18.36
CA ALA A 554 7.48 17.71 17.48
C ALA A 554 6.41 16.80 16.83
N ALA A 555 6.77 15.55 16.49
CA ALA A 555 5.82 14.57 15.98
C ALA A 555 4.84 14.10 17.05
N TYR A 556 5.26 13.99 18.31
CA TYR A 556 4.40 13.67 19.45
C TYR A 556 3.42 14.80 19.73
N ASP A 557 3.90 16.04 19.78
CA ASP A 557 3.06 17.24 19.95
C ASP A 557 2.01 17.32 18.84
N ARG A 558 2.42 17.06 17.60
CA ARG A 558 1.51 17.01 16.45
C ARG A 558 0.47 15.91 16.60
N ALA A 559 0.85 14.71 17.02
CA ALA A 559 -0.08 13.59 17.18
C ALA A 559 -1.11 13.85 18.28
N GLU A 560 -0.69 14.45 19.40
CA GLU A 560 -1.56 14.87 20.48
C GLU A 560 -2.52 15.97 20.03
N ALA A 561 -2.02 16.99 19.33
CA ALA A 561 -2.85 18.07 18.80
C ALA A 561 -3.86 17.58 17.75
N GLU A 562 -3.45 16.72 16.80
CA GLU A 562 -4.35 16.12 15.81
C GLU A 562 -5.39 15.19 16.46
N PHE A 563 -5.04 14.54 17.57
CA PHE A 563 -5.96 13.68 18.31
C PHE A 563 -6.97 14.47 19.15
N ALA A 564 -6.53 15.58 19.78
CA ALA A 564 -7.36 16.46 20.59
C ALA A 564 -8.25 17.39 19.75
N ALA A 565 -7.87 17.67 18.50
CA ALA A 565 -8.64 18.53 17.61
C ALA A 565 -10.08 18.02 17.50
N PRO A 566 -11.10 18.90 17.67
CA PRO A 566 -12.48 18.51 17.51
C PRO A 566 -12.67 17.98 16.10
N ARG A 567 -12.92 16.68 15.99
CA ARG A 567 -13.34 16.11 14.72
C ARG A 567 -14.59 16.89 14.30
N PRO A 568 -14.66 17.44 13.08
CA PRO A 568 -15.89 18.07 12.62
C PRO A 568 -17.01 17.09 12.90
N ARG A 569 -18.05 17.53 13.63
CA ARG A 569 -19.26 16.75 13.78
C ARG A 569 -19.60 16.30 12.38
N ARG A 570 -19.48 14.99 12.12
CA ARG A 570 -20.34 14.37 11.13
C ARG A 570 -21.72 14.91 11.49
N ALA A 571 -22.41 15.52 10.54
CA ALA A 571 -23.84 15.66 10.67
C ALA A 571 -24.34 14.31 11.20
N GLU A 572 -24.95 14.34 12.38
CA GLU A 572 -25.75 13.22 12.83
C GLU A 572 -26.75 12.98 11.71
N THR A 573 -26.48 12.00 10.85
CA THR A 573 -27.57 11.25 10.26
C THR A 573 -28.32 10.70 11.46
N ALA A 574 -29.49 11.28 11.70
CA ALA A 574 -30.38 10.98 12.80
C ALA A 574 -30.34 9.48 13.14
N ARG A 575 -30.23 9.17 14.43
CA ARG A 575 -30.62 7.85 14.92
C ARG A 575 -32.04 7.59 14.39
N PRO A 576 -32.29 6.50 13.63
CA PRO A 576 -33.67 6.12 13.37
C PRO A 576 -34.32 5.82 14.71
N ALA A 577 -35.50 6.40 14.92
CA ALA A 577 -36.33 6.19 16.09
C ALA A 577 -36.58 4.68 16.33
N PRO A 578 -36.83 4.25 17.58
CA PRO A 578 -37.19 2.86 17.85
C PRO A 578 -38.53 2.57 17.16
N LEU A 579 -38.56 1.54 16.30
CA LEU A 579 -39.80 1.09 15.70
C LEU A 579 -40.63 0.26 16.72
N PRO A 580 -41.96 0.46 16.77
CA PRO A 580 -42.89 -0.19 17.68
C PRO A 580 -43.10 -1.69 17.35
N PRO A 581 -43.74 -2.47 18.25
CA PRO A 581 -43.81 -3.92 18.11
C PRO A 581 -44.66 -4.34 16.91
N SER A 582 -44.26 -5.48 16.34
CA SER A 582 -44.77 -6.11 15.12
C SER A 582 -46.28 -6.04 14.90
N ARG A 583 -46.70 -5.80 13.65
CA ARG A 583 -47.61 -6.69 12.91
C ARG A 583 -47.71 -6.31 11.43
N ALA A 584 -47.36 -7.29 10.59
CA ALA A 584 -48.09 -7.75 9.42
C ALA A 584 -48.55 -6.73 8.35
N ARG A 585 -48.02 -6.99 7.15
CA ARG A 585 -48.60 -6.86 5.80
C ARG A 585 -48.06 -5.75 4.90
N HIS A 586 -47.74 -6.22 3.69
CA HIS A 586 -47.41 -5.55 2.44
C HIS A 586 -45.93 -5.22 2.15
N ALA A 587 -45.33 -6.21 1.48
CA ALA A 587 -44.29 -6.10 0.47
C ALA A 587 -44.47 -4.90 -0.49
N ALA A 588 -43.38 -4.27 -0.91
CA ALA A 588 -42.88 -4.29 -2.31
C ALA A 588 -41.63 -3.41 -2.51
N ALA A 589 -40.65 -3.99 -3.23
CA ALA A 589 -39.62 -3.36 -4.05
C ALA A 589 -38.51 -2.49 -3.41
N ALA A 590 -37.43 -3.15 -2.96
CA ALA A 590 -36.08 -2.59 -2.92
C ALA A 590 -35.34 -2.91 -4.24
N ALA A 591 -34.65 -1.93 -4.82
CA ALA A 591 -33.83 -2.13 -6.03
C ALA A 591 -32.68 -3.13 -5.75
N ARG A 592 -32.64 -4.19 -6.56
CA ARG A 592 -31.82 -5.40 -6.39
C ARG A 592 -30.46 -5.25 -7.07
N ASP A 593 -29.38 -5.67 -6.40
CA ASP A 593 -28.05 -5.83 -7.02
C ASP A 593 -28.11 -7.02 -8.01
N PRO A 594 -27.85 -6.79 -9.32
CA PRO A 594 -27.96 -7.82 -10.35
C PRO A 594 -26.94 -8.95 -10.21
N LEU A 595 -25.87 -8.76 -9.42
CA LEU A 595 -24.83 -9.79 -9.20
C LEU A 595 -25.12 -10.72 -8.02
N THR A 596 -26.15 -10.45 -7.23
CA THR A 596 -26.50 -11.24 -6.04
C THR A 596 -27.96 -11.69 -6.02
N THR A 597 -28.75 -11.26 -7.01
CA THR A 597 -30.17 -11.59 -7.09
C THR A 597 -30.44 -12.49 -8.29
N PRO A 598 -31.06 -13.68 -8.10
CA PRO A 598 -31.45 -14.53 -9.21
C PRO A 598 -32.37 -13.79 -10.17
N GLY A 599 -32.17 -14.00 -11.47
CA GLY A 599 -33.06 -13.56 -12.52
C GLY A 599 -34.41 -14.31 -12.47
N PRO A 600 -35.34 -13.98 -13.38
CA PRO A 600 -36.67 -14.60 -13.42
C PRO A 600 -36.66 -16.13 -13.55
N ASP A 601 -35.60 -16.69 -14.13
CA ASP A 601 -35.38 -18.13 -14.31
C ASP A 601 -34.61 -18.78 -13.16
N GLY A 602 -34.37 -18.06 -12.07
CA GLY A 602 -33.67 -18.57 -10.88
C GLY A 602 -32.14 -18.62 -11.02
N TRP A 603 -31.57 -18.11 -12.12
CA TRP A 603 -30.12 -18.07 -12.34
C TRP A 603 -29.52 -16.71 -11.99
N ILE A 604 -28.32 -16.70 -11.42
CA ILE A 604 -27.46 -15.50 -11.37
C ILE A 604 -26.49 -15.57 -12.54
N ARG A 605 -26.49 -14.56 -13.42
CA ARG A 605 -25.59 -14.47 -14.57
C ARG A 605 -24.86 -13.13 -14.63
N ALA A 606 -23.58 -13.15 -14.94
CA ALA A 606 -22.81 -11.93 -15.20
C ALA A 606 -21.55 -12.20 -16.01
N GLU A 607 -21.19 -11.28 -16.90
CA GLU A 607 -19.90 -11.29 -17.58
C GLU A 607 -19.00 -10.22 -16.98
N LEU A 608 -17.81 -10.62 -16.53
CA LEU A 608 -16.81 -9.72 -15.99
C LEU A 608 -15.63 -9.62 -16.98
N PRO A 609 -15.34 -8.43 -17.51
CA PRO A 609 -14.23 -8.26 -18.44
C PRO A 609 -12.90 -8.55 -17.76
N GLY A 610 -12.05 -9.30 -18.44
CA GLY A 610 -10.68 -9.58 -18.03
C GLY A 610 -9.74 -8.41 -18.30
N ARG A 611 -8.49 -8.56 -17.86
CA ARG A 611 -7.37 -7.68 -18.21
C ARG A 611 -6.47 -8.37 -19.22
N THR A 612 -5.93 -7.59 -20.15
CA THR A 612 -4.98 -8.08 -21.15
C THR A 612 -3.62 -7.41 -20.94
N PRO A 613 -2.54 -8.16 -20.63
CA PRO A 613 -2.51 -9.60 -20.34
C PRO A 613 -2.94 -9.93 -18.89
N PRO A 614 -3.56 -11.09 -18.64
CA PRO A 614 -3.93 -11.51 -17.29
C PRO A 614 -2.67 -11.88 -16.49
N ARG A 615 -2.54 -11.35 -15.27
CA ARG A 615 -1.38 -11.63 -14.39
C ARG A 615 -1.73 -12.52 -13.20
N ARG A 616 -3.02 -12.67 -12.89
CA ARG A 616 -3.57 -13.45 -11.78
C ARG A 616 -4.89 -14.10 -12.18
N SER A 617 -5.34 -15.07 -11.39
CA SER A 617 -6.60 -15.78 -11.61
C SER A 617 -7.81 -14.84 -11.73
N GLU A 618 -7.87 -13.77 -10.93
CA GLU A 618 -8.95 -12.77 -11.01
C GLU A 618 -8.85 -11.82 -12.22
N ASP A 619 -7.71 -11.77 -12.91
CA ASP A 619 -7.49 -10.90 -14.07
C ASP A 619 -8.00 -11.53 -15.38
N PHE A 620 -8.33 -12.83 -15.39
CA PHE A 620 -8.99 -13.45 -16.54
C PHE A 620 -10.42 -12.93 -16.70
N ALA A 621 -10.94 -12.91 -17.93
CA ALA A 621 -12.36 -12.71 -18.14
C ALA A 621 -13.14 -13.82 -17.43
N GLN A 622 -14.24 -13.47 -16.77
CA GLN A 622 -15.00 -14.42 -15.96
C GLN A 622 -16.46 -14.39 -16.39
N SER A 623 -17.00 -15.55 -16.71
CA SER A 623 -18.43 -15.74 -16.89
C SER A 623 -18.99 -16.32 -15.59
N ILE A 624 -19.90 -15.60 -14.96
CA ILE A 624 -20.53 -15.98 -13.70
C ILE A 624 -21.88 -16.57 -14.03
N ARG A 625 -22.13 -17.78 -13.54
CA ARG A 625 -23.38 -18.49 -13.78
C ARG A 625 -23.68 -19.40 -12.60
N LEU A 626 -24.64 -19.03 -11.75
CA LEU A 626 -25.07 -19.84 -10.60
C LEU A 626 -26.51 -20.27 -10.81
N GLY A 627 -26.74 -21.58 -10.80
CA GLY A 627 -28.02 -22.21 -11.02
C GLY A 627 -28.86 -22.34 -9.76
N PRO A 628 -30.18 -22.55 -9.92
CA PRO A 628 -31.13 -22.63 -8.82
C PRO A 628 -30.76 -23.75 -7.84
N ASP A 629 -30.27 -24.89 -8.32
CA ASP A 629 -29.89 -26.03 -7.46
C ASP A 629 -28.73 -25.68 -6.52
N LEU A 630 -27.71 -24.95 -7.00
CA LEU A 630 -26.59 -24.50 -6.16
C LEU A 630 -27.04 -23.45 -5.14
N LEU A 631 -27.93 -22.54 -5.57
CA LEU A 631 -28.44 -21.48 -4.71
C LEU A 631 -29.36 -22.02 -3.61
N ALA A 632 -30.17 -23.03 -3.93
CA ALA A 632 -31.03 -23.75 -2.99
C ALA A 632 -30.23 -24.65 -2.04
N ALA A 633 -29.06 -25.14 -2.45
CA ALA A 633 -28.20 -25.99 -1.63
C ALA A 633 -27.46 -25.22 -0.51
N ARG A 634 -27.67 -23.91 -0.36
CA ARG A 634 -27.07 -23.13 0.74
C ARG A 634 -27.46 -23.74 2.08
N ASP A 635 -26.46 -23.98 2.92
CA ASP A 635 -26.61 -24.60 4.25
C ASP A 635 -27.27 -26.01 4.24
N ALA A 636 -27.42 -26.66 3.08
CA ALA A 636 -28.08 -27.98 2.95
C ALA A 636 -27.32 -29.12 3.66
N PHE A 637 -26.05 -28.91 3.97
CA PHE A 637 -25.18 -29.84 4.69
C PHE A 637 -24.71 -29.25 6.03
N ALA A 638 -25.53 -28.37 6.62
CA ALA A 638 -25.26 -27.79 7.93
C ALA A 638 -25.00 -28.88 8.98
N GLY A 639 -23.80 -28.87 9.55
CA GLY A 639 -23.38 -29.83 10.58
C GLY A 639 -22.74 -31.13 10.05
N ALA A 640 -22.78 -31.40 8.75
CA ALA A 640 -22.09 -32.54 8.15
C ALA A 640 -20.56 -32.34 8.12
N THR A 641 -19.82 -33.45 8.03
CA THR A 641 -18.39 -33.40 7.69
C THR A 641 -18.23 -33.29 6.18
N ALA A 642 -17.42 -32.36 5.72
CA ALA A 642 -17.06 -32.24 4.30
C ALA A 642 -15.70 -32.92 4.05
N HIS A 643 -15.69 -33.99 3.27
CA HIS A 643 -14.49 -34.65 2.76
C HIS A 643 -14.12 -34.10 1.38
N ILE A 644 -12.98 -33.43 1.30
CA ILE A 644 -12.48 -32.86 0.05
C ILE A 644 -11.40 -33.77 -0.52
N LEU A 645 -11.63 -34.29 -1.71
CA LEU A 645 -10.70 -35.17 -2.42
C LEU A 645 -9.76 -34.32 -3.28
N GLY A 646 -8.52 -34.21 -2.82
CA GLY A 646 -7.43 -33.54 -3.52
C GLY A 646 -6.87 -34.38 -4.68
N ASN A 647 -5.57 -34.23 -4.94
CA ASN A 647 -4.90 -34.87 -6.08
C ASN A 647 -3.63 -35.62 -5.67
N GLY A 648 -3.51 -35.92 -4.39
CA GLY A 648 -2.32 -36.45 -3.76
C GLY A 648 -2.25 -37.96 -3.70
N PRO A 649 -1.05 -38.54 -3.59
CA PRO A 649 -0.85 -40.00 -3.61
C PRO A 649 -1.55 -40.75 -2.47
N SER A 650 -1.77 -40.15 -1.30
CA SER A 650 -2.47 -40.83 -0.18
C SER A 650 -3.91 -41.24 -0.50
N LEU A 651 -4.53 -40.68 -1.55
CA LEU A 651 -5.82 -41.15 -2.06
C LEU A 651 -5.76 -42.58 -2.62
N GLY A 652 -4.57 -43.07 -3.00
CA GLY A 652 -4.35 -44.47 -3.37
C GLY A 652 -4.79 -45.41 -2.25
N ASP A 653 -4.33 -45.13 -1.03
CA ASP A 653 -4.52 -45.99 0.15
C ASP A 653 -5.80 -45.69 0.94
N THR A 654 -6.50 -44.61 0.59
CA THR A 654 -7.72 -44.19 1.29
C THR A 654 -8.90 -45.11 0.93
N ASP A 655 -9.60 -45.62 1.94
CA ASP A 655 -10.91 -46.25 1.79
C ASP A 655 -11.97 -45.17 1.56
N LEU A 656 -12.27 -44.91 0.27
CA LEU A 656 -13.21 -43.87 -0.13
C LEU A 656 -14.67 -44.27 0.13
N ALA A 657 -14.98 -45.57 0.21
CA ALA A 657 -16.33 -46.03 0.53
C ALA A 657 -16.75 -45.61 1.95
N ALA A 658 -15.79 -45.56 2.88
CA ALA A 658 -16.01 -45.09 4.25
C ALA A 658 -16.41 -43.60 4.34
N LEU A 659 -16.19 -42.80 3.29
CA LEU A 659 -16.54 -41.38 3.26
C LEU A 659 -17.97 -41.14 2.76
N ALA A 660 -18.64 -42.16 2.23
CA ALA A 660 -19.96 -42.05 1.62
C ALA A 660 -21.05 -41.45 2.54
N PRO A 661 -21.08 -41.68 3.87
CA PRO A 661 -22.13 -41.11 4.73
C PRO A 661 -22.10 -39.58 4.87
N ASP A 662 -20.97 -38.95 4.58
CA ASP A 662 -20.70 -37.52 4.78
C ASP A 662 -20.72 -36.75 3.44
N LEU A 663 -20.59 -35.42 3.49
CA LEU A 663 -20.50 -34.58 2.28
C LEU A 663 -19.18 -34.84 1.56
N VAL A 664 -19.20 -35.27 0.30
CA VAL A 664 -18.00 -35.54 -0.51
C VAL A 664 -17.86 -34.52 -1.63
N ILE A 665 -16.72 -33.83 -1.66
CA ILE A 665 -16.36 -32.84 -2.68
C ILE A 665 -15.14 -33.32 -3.45
N GLY A 666 -15.33 -33.67 -4.72
CA GLY A 666 -14.26 -33.98 -5.67
C GLY A 666 -13.57 -32.72 -6.19
N THR A 667 -12.28 -32.83 -6.55
CA THR A 667 -11.55 -31.77 -7.24
C THR A 667 -10.71 -32.30 -8.40
N ASN A 668 -10.59 -31.51 -9.49
CA ASN A 668 -9.73 -31.80 -10.65
C ASN A 668 -9.76 -33.29 -11.09
N ALA A 669 -8.71 -34.09 -10.81
CA ALA A 669 -8.60 -35.47 -11.28
C ALA A 669 -9.42 -36.48 -10.46
N SER A 670 -10.18 -36.04 -9.45
CA SER A 670 -11.04 -36.91 -8.64
C SER A 670 -12.03 -37.80 -9.41
N PRO A 671 -12.53 -37.46 -10.62
CA PRO A 671 -13.40 -38.37 -11.36
C PRO A 671 -12.76 -39.75 -11.64
N ARG A 672 -11.43 -39.85 -11.65
CA ARG A 672 -10.71 -41.15 -11.77
C ARG A 672 -10.94 -42.08 -10.57
N ILE A 673 -11.27 -41.53 -9.41
CA ILE A 673 -11.47 -42.27 -8.17
C ILE A 673 -12.92 -42.23 -7.67
N GLU A 674 -13.82 -41.56 -8.38
CA GLU A 674 -15.26 -41.55 -8.09
C GLU A 674 -15.87 -42.97 -8.00
N PRO A 675 -15.53 -43.94 -8.87
CA PRO A 675 -16.07 -45.30 -8.76
C PRO A 675 -15.77 -46.00 -7.42
N ARG A 676 -14.82 -45.49 -6.63
CA ARG A 676 -14.45 -46.04 -5.32
C ARG A 676 -15.29 -45.49 -4.16
N LEU A 677 -16.12 -44.47 -4.38
CA LEU A 677 -16.95 -43.81 -3.34
C LEU A 677 -18.24 -44.57 -3.00
N SER A 678 -18.54 -45.67 -3.71
CA SER A 678 -19.80 -46.44 -3.62
C SER A 678 -21.08 -45.66 -3.96
N ARG A 679 -20.99 -44.33 -4.17
CA ARG A 679 -22.03 -43.43 -4.67
C ARG A 679 -21.39 -42.25 -5.43
N ALA A 680 -22.19 -41.50 -6.18
CA ALA A 680 -21.74 -40.25 -6.79
C ALA A 680 -21.35 -39.21 -5.71
N PRO A 681 -20.29 -38.41 -5.92
CA PRO A 681 -19.94 -37.30 -5.03
C PRO A 681 -21.02 -36.22 -5.07
N ASP A 682 -21.13 -35.45 -3.98
CA ASP A 682 -22.15 -34.40 -3.89
C ASP A 682 -21.76 -33.17 -4.73
N VAL A 683 -20.46 -32.86 -4.75
CA VAL A 683 -19.92 -31.68 -5.43
C VAL A 683 -18.64 -32.01 -6.17
N TYR A 684 -18.42 -31.41 -7.33
CA TYR A 684 -17.16 -31.44 -8.07
C TYR A 684 -16.67 -30.03 -8.38
N CYS A 685 -15.43 -29.74 -7.99
CA CYS A 685 -14.83 -28.41 -8.09
C CYS A 685 -13.63 -28.36 -9.04
N VAL A 686 -13.59 -27.35 -9.91
CA VAL A 686 -12.42 -27.05 -10.77
C VAL A 686 -12.09 -25.56 -10.73
N SER A 687 -10.85 -25.24 -10.36
CA SER A 687 -10.34 -23.85 -10.40
C SER A 687 -9.06 -23.70 -11.21
N ASP A 688 -8.41 -24.78 -11.62
CA ASP A 688 -7.20 -24.71 -12.45
C ASP A 688 -7.59 -24.71 -13.93
N ARG A 689 -7.50 -23.54 -14.58
CA ARG A 689 -7.77 -23.40 -16.02
C ARG A 689 -6.91 -24.35 -16.86
N ARG A 690 -5.65 -24.57 -16.46
CA ARG A 690 -4.68 -25.41 -17.18
C ARG A 690 -5.06 -26.89 -17.14
N PHE A 691 -5.80 -27.30 -16.12
CA PHE A 691 -6.36 -28.65 -16.06
C PHE A 691 -7.39 -28.87 -17.18
N LEU A 692 -8.13 -27.85 -17.60
CA LEU A 692 -9.15 -27.96 -18.64
C LEU A 692 -8.60 -27.73 -20.08
N GLU A 693 -7.35 -27.27 -20.20
CA GLU A 693 -6.70 -27.06 -21.51
C GLU A 693 -6.43 -28.39 -22.23
N GLY A 694 -6.13 -29.47 -21.50
CA GLY A 694 -5.96 -30.80 -22.07
C GLY A 694 -7.29 -31.46 -22.44
N ALA A 695 -7.34 -32.14 -23.60
CA ALA A 695 -8.55 -32.82 -24.07
C ALA A 695 -8.97 -33.98 -23.15
N GLU A 696 -8.01 -34.81 -22.71
CA GLU A 696 -8.27 -35.95 -21.80
C GLU A 696 -8.78 -35.48 -20.43
N THR A 697 -8.16 -34.46 -19.85
CA THR A 697 -8.53 -33.91 -18.54
C THR A 697 -9.85 -33.14 -18.59
N ARG A 698 -10.19 -32.53 -19.72
CA ARG A 698 -11.51 -31.94 -19.98
C ARG A 698 -12.58 -33.01 -20.11
N ALA A 699 -12.34 -34.09 -20.87
CA ALA A 699 -13.26 -35.22 -20.95
C ALA A 699 -13.49 -35.85 -19.56
N LEU A 700 -12.42 -35.97 -18.77
CA LEU A 700 -12.48 -36.44 -17.39
C LEU A 700 -13.34 -35.52 -16.49
N ALA A 701 -13.19 -34.20 -16.61
CA ALA A 701 -14.02 -33.23 -15.88
C ALA A 701 -15.50 -33.32 -16.29
N GLY A 702 -15.77 -33.53 -17.58
CA GLY A 702 -17.12 -33.74 -18.10
C GLY A 702 -17.77 -35.03 -17.59
N ALA A 703 -16.98 -36.09 -17.42
CA ALA A 703 -17.40 -37.41 -16.95
C ALA A 703 -17.72 -37.49 -15.45
N SER A 704 -17.45 -36.44 -14.66
CA SER A 704 -17.80 -36.43 -13.25
C SER A 704 -19.31 -36.60 -13.05
N THR A 705 -19.66 -37.53 -12.17
CA THR A 705 -21.05 -37.88 -11.81
C THR A 705 -21.63 -36.98 -10.71
N ALA A 706 -20.88 -35.95 -10.29
CA ALA A 706 -21.26 -35.10 -9.18
C ALA A 706 -22.60 -34.38 -9.40
N ARG A 707 -23.41 -34.31 -8.33
CA ARG A 707 -24.70 -33.62 -8.35
C ARG A 707 -24.55 -32.12 -8.63
N LEU A 708 -23.56 -31.47 -8.03
CA LEU A 708 -23.26 -30.05 -8.26
C LEU A 708 -21.84 -29.89 -8.83
N LYS A 709 -21.72 -29.26 -10.00
CA LYS A 709 -20.42 -28.88 -10.58
C LYS A 709 -20.17 -27.39 -10.35
N ILE A 710 -19.05 -27.05 -9.70
CA ILE A 710 -18.70 -25.67 -9.28
C ILE A 710 -17.31 -25.29 -9.78
N PHE A 711 -17.26 -24.43 -10.79
CA PHE A 711 -16.04 -24.07 -11.50
C PHE A 711 -15.69 -22.60 -11.25
N ALA A 712 -14.41 -22.24 -11.35
CA ALA A 712 -14.00 -20.84 -11.36
C ALA A 712 -14.56 -20.12 -12.60
N GLY A 713 -14.96 -18.85 -12.47
CA GLY A 713 -15.61 -18.08 -13.53
C GLY A 713 -14.81 -17.97 -14.84
N TYR A 714 -13.48 -18.00 -14.77
CA TYR A 714 -12.60 -18.00 -15.94
C TYR A 714 -12.40 -19.37 -16.61
N CYS A 715 -12.98 -20.42 -16.03
CA CYS A 715 -13.05 -21.76 -16.62
C CYS A 715 -14.30 -21.95 -17.48
N ALA A 716 -15.11 -20.90 -17.66
CA ALA A 716 -16.23 -20.93 -18.58
C ALA A 716 -15.76 -21.16 -20.03
N GLY A 717 -16.57 -21.91 -20.78
CA GLY A 717 -16.30 -22.26 -22.18
C GLY A 717 -15.37 -23.45 -22.40
N PHE A 718 -14.91 -24.13 -21.34
CA PHE A 718 -14.14 -25.37 -21.49
C PHE A 718 -15.00 -26.63 -21.50
N LEU A 719 -16.21 -26.59 -20.94
CA LEU A 719 -17.16 -27.69 -20.99
C LEU A 719 -18.47 -27.17 -21.55
N ASP A 720 -19.02 -27.87 -22.53
CA ASP A 720 -20.36 -27.64 -23.08
C ASP A 720 -21.42 -28.31 -22.19
N ASP A 721 -21.31 -28.10 -20.89
CA ASP A 721 -22.25 -28.63 -19.90
C ASP A 721 -23.05 -27.49 -19.27
N GLY A 722 -24.33 -27.44 -19.65
CA GLY A 722 -25.30 -26.47 -19.17
C GLY A 722 -25.54 -26.52 -17.66
N ALA A 723 -25.12 -27.56 -16.95
CA ALA A 723 -25.31 -27.70 -15.50
C ALA A 723 -24.14 -27.15 -14.65
N VAL A 724 -23.04 -26.69 -15.28
CA VAL A 724 -21.86 -26.20 -14.54
C VAL A 724 -22.10 -24.80 -13.99
N ASN A 725 -21.91 -24.67 -12.67
CA ASN A 725 -21.96 -23.39 -11.97
C ASN A 725 -20.59 -22.72 -12.03
N HIS A 726 -20.52 -21.51 -12.58
CA HIS A 726 -19.30 -20.73 -12.68
C HIS A 726 -19.31 -19.62 -11.63
N VAL A 727 -18.46 -19.75 -10.63
CA VAL A 727 -18.39 -18.86 -9.47
C VAL A 727 -17.36 -17.77 -9.69
N ARG A 728 -17.71 -16.54 -9.31
CA ARG A 728 -16.82 -15.39 -9.38
C ARG A 728 -15.57 -15.61 -8.54
N ILE A 729 -14.41 -15.34 -9.13
CA ILE A 729 -13.13 -15.27 -8.45
C ILE A 729 -12.87 -13.84 -8.01
N LEU A 730 -12.81 -13.68 -6.69
CA LEU A 730 -12.52 -12.41 -6.02
C LEU A 730 -11.03 -12.07 -6.08
N PRO A 731 -10.67 -10.78 -6.15
CA PRO A 731 -9.27 -10.36 -6.14
C PRO A 731 -8.54 -10.74 -4.85
N GLY A 732 -7.29 -11.19 -4.99
CA GLY A 732 -6.40 -11.46 -3.86
C GLY A 732 -6.66 -12.77 -3.09
N ASP A 733 -5.90 -12.95 -2.01
CA ASP A 733 -5.99 -14.08 -1.09
C ASP A 733 -7.07 -13.80 -0.01
N GLY A 734 -7.87 -14.79 0.38
CA GLY A 734 -8.99 -14.62 1.31
C GLY A 734 -9.87 -15.88 1.40
N ILE A 735 -10.97 -15.80 2.16
CA ILE A 735 -11.97 -16.87 2.33
C ILE A 735 -13.36 -16.24 2.25
N SER A 736 -14.21 -16.77 1.38
CA SER A 736 -15.63 -16.44 1.31
C SER A 736 -16.48 -17.64 1.71
N ALA A 737 -17.57 -17.38 2.43
CA ALA A 737 -18.62 -18.36 2.70
C ALA A 737 -19.87 -18.11 1.85
N ASP A 738 -19.80 -17.18 0.90
CA ASP A 738 -20.92 -16.74 0.07
C ASP A 738 -20.56 -16.89 -1.42
N LEU A 739 -21.01 -17.98 -2.05
CA LEU A 739 -20.72 -18.24 -3.47
C LEU A 739 -21.40 -17.24 -4.39
N ALA A 740 -22.55 -16.67 -4.00
CA ALA A 740 -23.25 -15.65 -4.78
C ALA A 740 -22.43 -14.35 -4.88
N ARG A 741 -21.63 -14.04 -3.85
CA ARG A 741 -20.69 -12.91 -3.87
C ARG A 741 -19.35 -13.25 -4.52
N GLY A 742 -19.03 -14.53 -4.64
CA GLY A 742 -17.77 -15.05 -5.18
C GLY A 742 -16.82 -15.60 -4.12
N VAL A 743 -15.77 -16.27 -4.57
CA VAL A 743 -14.75 -16.93 -3.73
C VAL A 743 -13.35 -16.49 -4.10
N HIS A 744 -12.42 -16.64 -3.17
CA HIS A 744 -11.00 -16.45 -3.47
C HIS A 744 -10.40 -17.73 -4.05
N HIS A 745 -9.44 -17.60 -4.97
CA HIS A 745 -8.82 -18.77 -5.60
C HIS A 745 -8.08 -19.69 -4.61
N GLY A 746 -7.50 -19.15 -3.54
CA GLY A 746 -6.82 -19.94 -2.50
C GLY A 746 -5.48 -20.57 -2.90
N CYS A 747 -5.07 -20.48 -4.18
CA CYS A 747 -3.85 -21.11 -4.75
C CYS A 747 -3.85 -22.65 -4.69
N SER A 748 -5.00 -23.26 -4.39
CA SER A 748 -5.23 -24.70 -4.38
C SER A 748 -6.71 -24.95 -4.61
N VAL A 749 -7.04 -25.87 -5.51
CA VAL A 749 -8.43 -26.27 -5.75
C VAL A 749 -9.09 -26.86 -4.49
N ALA A 750 -8.31 -27.45 -3.57
CA ALA A 750 -8.85 -27.93 -2.30
C ALA A 750 -9.31 -26.79 -1.38
N ILE A 751 -8.62 -25.63 -1.41
CA ILE A 751 -9.02 -24.43 -0.65
C ILE A 751 -10.21 -23.73 -1.32
N PHE A 752 -10.27 -23.75 -2.65
CA PHE A 752 -11.46 -23.33 -3.41
C PHE A 752 -12.68 -24.20 -3.04
N ALA A 753 -12.54 -25.53 -3.06
CA ALA A 753 -13.58 -26.48 -2.69
C ALA A 753 -14.04 -26.31 -1.23
N ALA A 754 -13.13 -25.97 -0.31
CA ALA A 754 -13.50 -25.73 1.08
C ALA A 754 -14.37 -24.48 1.27
N GLN A 755 -14.26 -23.47 0.40
CA GLN A 755 -15.20 -22.34 0.40
C GLN A 755 -16.59 -22.74 -0.10
N ALA A 756 -16.68 -23.71 -1.03
CA ALA A 756 -17.95 -24.33 -1.38
C ALA A 756 -18.52 -25.14 -0.20
N ALA A 757 -17.70 -25.87 0.55
CA ALA A 757 -18.14 -26.56 1.77
C ALA A 757 -18.72 -25.58 2.81
N LEU A 758 -18.12 -24.39 2.96
CA LEU A 758 -18.65 -23.33 3.83
C LEU A 758 -20.03 -22.82 3.39
N TRP A 759 -20.28 -22.68 2.09
CA TRP A 759 -21.58 -22.30 1.54
C TRP A 759 -22.66 -23.35 1.80
N LEU A 760 -22.27 -24.61 1.74
CA LEU A 760 -23.14 -25.75 2.03
C LEU A 760 -23.38 -25.94 3.54
N GLY A 761 -22.77 -25.12 4.40
CA GLY A 761 -22.99 -25.15 5.85
C GLY A 761 -22.05 -26.10 6.62
N ALA A 762 -21.09 -26.73 5.96
CA ALA A 762 -20.17 -27.66 6.62
C ALA A 762 -19.27 -26.90 7.62
N ARG A 763 -19.19 -27.43 8.84
CA ARG A 763 -18.34 -26.87 9.92
C ARG A 763 -17.07 -27.67 10.12
N ARG A 764 -17.06 -28.94 9.73
CA ARG A 764 -15.89 -29.79 9.77
C ARG A 764 -15.46 -30.09 8.34
N VAL A 765 -14.22 -29.75 7.99
CA VAL A 765 -13.67 -29.99 6.65
C VAL A 765 -12.43 -30.87 6.79
N VAL A 766 -12.41 -32.01 6.09
CA VAL A 766 -11.30 -32.96 6.06
C VAL A 766 -10.72 -33.01 4.65
N LEU A 767 -9.45 -32.66 4.50
CA LEU A 767 -8.73 -32.73 3.24
C LEU A 767 -8.07 -34.11 3.08
N HIS A 768 -8.33 -34.78 1.96
CA HIS A 768 -7.70 -36.04 1.56
C HIS A 768 -6.80 -35.82 0.34
N GLY A 769 -5.64 -36.48 0.25
CA GLY A 769 -4.73 -36.29 -0.90
C GLY A 769 -4.24 -34.84 -1.06
N CYS A 770 -3.92 -34.19 0.06
CA CYS A 770 -3.50 -32.80 0.13
C CYS A 770 -2.13 -32.65 0.79
N GLU A 771 -1.14 -33.36 0.26
CA GLU A 771 0.23 -33.44 0.78
C GLU A 771 0.94 -32.09 0.67
N PHE A 772 0.69 -31.36 -0.42
CA PHE A 772 1.41 -30.14 -0.83
C PHE A 772 2.93 -30.31 -0.94
N ASP A 773 3.37 -31.57 -0.99
CA ASP A 773 4.66 -32.03 -1.45
C ASP A 773 4.40 -33.17 -2.44
N TYR A 774 4.40 -32.84 -3.73
CA TYR A 774 4.09 -33.78 -4.81
C TYR A 774 5.35 -34.37 -5.47
N GLY A 775 6.47 -34.41 -4.74
CA GLY A 775 7.74 -34.98 -5.24
C GLY A 775 7.62 -36.45 -5.66
N ALA A 776 6.74 -37.22 -5.01
CA ALA A 776 6.40 -38.60 -5.34
C ALA A 776 5.30 -38.74 -6.42
N GLY A 777 4.86 -37.63 -7.02
CA GLY A 777 3.76 -37.60 -7.99
C GLY A 777 2.38 -37.40 -7.37
N ARG A 778 1.35 -37.72 -8.16
CA ARG A 778 -0.08 -37.66 -7.81
C ARG A 778 -0.68 -39.07 -7.89
N PHE A 779 -1.87 -39.30 -7.31
CA PHE A 779 -2.49 -40.64 -7.36
C PHE A 779 -2.79 -41.11 -8.79
N ALA A 780 -2.93 -40.18 -9.74
CA ALA A 780 -2.93 -40.48 -11.16
C ALA A 780 -1.46 -40.50 -11.65
N ALA A 781 -0.90 -41.69 -11.87
CA ALA A 781 0.51 -41.92 -12.20
C ALA A 781 1.04 -41.15 -13.44
N ALA A 782 0.15 -40.59 -14.27
CA ALA A 782 0.50 -39.77 -15.44
C ALA A 782 0.81 -38.28 -15.10
N ASP A 783 0.46 -37.79 -13.90
CA ASP A 783 0.69 -36.40 -13.50
C ASP A 783 2.03 -36.25 -12.75
N ARG A 784 3.10 -35.92 -13.47
CA ARG A 784 4.39 -35.52 -12.87
C ARG A 784 4.25 -34.24 -12.04
N ALA A 785 5.16 -34.05 -11.07
CA ALA A 785 5.25 -32.83 -10.27
C ALA A 785 5.32 -31.58 -11.17
N ARG A 786 4.48 -30.57 -10.91
CA ARG A 786 4.39 -29.39 -11.78
C ARG A 786 5.31 -28.28 -11.26
N PRO A 787 5.97 -27.48 -12.11
CA PRO A 787 6.95 -26.45 -11.70
C PRO A 787 6.45 -25.44 -10.65
N HIS A 788 5.15 -25.19 -10.59
CA HIS A 788 4.52 -24.23 -9.68
C HIS A 788 4.16 -24.80 -8.31
N ASP A 789 4.25 -26.12 -8.10
CA ASP A 789 3.94 -26.78 -6.83
C ASP A 789 4.91 -26.34 -5.72
N ARG A 790 6.15 -25.96 -6.06
CA ARG A 790 7.16 -25.48 -5.10
C ARG A 790 7.01 -24.00 -4.72
N GLY A 791 6.52 -23.16 -5.64
CA GLY A 791 6.48 -21.69 -5.47
C GLY A 791 5.26 -21.17 -4.69
N ASN A 792 4.16 -21.93 -4.65
CA ASN A 792 2.89 -21.47 -4.07
C ASN A 792 2.69 -21.81 -2.59
N TRP A 793 3.57 -22.63 -2.00
CA TRP A 793 3.42 -23.11 -0.62
C TRP A 793 3.15 -22.01 0.42
N PRO A 794 3.90 -20.88 0.45
CA PRO A 794 3.63 -19.81 1.42
C PRO A 794 2.22 -19.20 1.28
N ARG A 795 1.64 -19.20 0.08
CA ARG A 795 0.27 -18.71 -0.15
C ARG A 795 -0.77 -19.77 0.24
N ILE A 796 -0.51 -21.03 -0.06
CA ILE A 796 -1.37 -22.16 0.34
C ILE A 796 -1.46 -22.24 1.86
N ALA A 797 -0.33 -22.19 2.57
CA ALA A 797 -0.28 -22.21 4.03
C ALA A 797 -1.10 -21.06 4.66
N ARG A 798 -0.93 -19.82 4.17
CA ARG A 798 -1.69 -18.66 4.65
C ARG A 798 -3.19 -18.76 4.38
N ASN A 799 -3.59 -19.26 3.21
CA ASN A 799 -4.99 -19.45 2.87
C ASN A 799 -5.62 -20.60 3.68
N ALA A 800 -4.88 -21.68 3.94
CA ALA A 800 -5.32 -22.78 4.81
C ALA A 800 -5.49 -22.32 6.27
N GLU A 801 -4.59 -21.48 6.77
CA GLU A 801 -4.72 -20.85 8.09
C GLU A 801 -5.94 -19.92 8.17
N ALA A 802 -6.20 -19.14 7.12
CA ALA A 802 -7.39 -18.30 7.03
C ALA A 802 -8.68 -19.12 6.98
N LEU A 803 -8.68 -20.25 6.26
CA LEU A 803 -9.79 -21.19 6.20
C LEU A 803 -10.04 -21.84 7.56
N ALA A 804 -8.98 -22.30 8.23
CA ALA A 804 -9.05 -22.85 9.59
C ALA A 804 -9.70 -21.85 10.55
N ARG A 805 -9.25 -20.59 10.55
CA ARG A 805 -9.88 -19.52 11.34
C ARG A 805 -11.34 -19.30 10.99
N ALA A 806 -11.70 -19.32 9.70
CA ALA A 806 -13.08 -19.11 9.25
C ALA A 806 -14.02 -20.25 9.70
N LEU A 807 -13.51 -21.48 9.76
CA LEU A 807 -14.20 -22.65 10.30
C LEU A 807 -14.28 -22.56 11.83
N THR A 808 -13.19 -22.25 12.53
CA THR A 808 -13.18 -22.09 14.00
C THR A 808 -14.15 -21.01 14.47
N ALA A 809 -14.22 -19.87 13.76
CA ALA A 809 -15.19 -18.81 14.04
C ALA A 809 -16.66 -19.25 13.89
N ARG A 810 -16.91 -20.38 13.21
CA ARG A 810 -18.22 -21.01 13.02
C ARG A 810 -18.41 -22.25 13.91
N GLY A 811 -17.56 -22.45 14.91
CA GLY A 811 -17.57 -23.65 15.77
C GLY A 811 -17.09 -24.91 15.04
N GLY A 812 -16.30 -24.73 14.00
CA GLY A 812 -15.81 -25.77 13.10
C GLY A 812 -14.30 -26.01 13.17
N ARG A 813 -13.78 -26.91 12.33
CA ARG A 813 -12.35 -27.18 12.22
C ARG A 813 -11.93 -27.64 10.83
N LEU A 814 -10.67 -27.36 10.50
CA LEU A 814 -9.99 -27.86 9.29
C LEU A 814 -9.05 -29.00 9.68
N GLU A 815 -9.19 -30.13 9.01
CA GLU A 815 -8.41 -31.33 9.22
C GLU A 815 -7.77 -31.82 7.91
N VAL A 816 -6.69 -32.59 8.03
CA VAL A 816 -6.06 -33.28 6.91
C VAL A 816 -5.87 -34.75 7.26
N ALA A 817 -6.36 -35.64 6.41
CA ALA A 817 -6.17 -37.07 6.53
C ALA A 817 -4.92 -37.49 5.73
N GLY A 818 -3.95 -38.09 6.42
CA GLY A 818 -2.67 -38.50 5.83
C GLY A 818 -1.54 -37.48 5.95
N PRO A 819 -0.37 -37.76 5.33
CA PRO A 819 0.79 -36.89 5.39
C PRO A 819 0.52 -35.58 4.65
N SER A 820 0.83 -34.44 5.26
CA SER A 820 0.67 -33.14 4.62
C SER A 820 1.58 -32.10 5.22
N ARG A 821 2.10 -31.21 4.38
CA ARG A 821 2.82 -30.03 4.86
C ARG A 821 1.94 -29.14 5.74
N LEU A 822 0.61 -29.16 5.56
CA LEU A 822 -0.31 -28.37 6.40
C LEU A 822 -0.30 -28.82 7.87
N THR A 823 0.02 -30.09 8.13
CA THR A 823 0.02 -30.68 9.48
C THR A 823 1.44 -31.04 9.94
N GLY A 824 2.46 -30.46 9.29
CA GLY A 824 3.87 -30.63 9.63
C GLY A 824 4.53 -31.90 9.07
N GLY A 825 3.93 -32.53 8.06
CA GLY A 825 4.56 -33.59 7.27
C GLY A 825 5.75 -33.07 6.45
N PHE A 826 6.59 -33.99 5.97
CA PHE A 826 7.74 -33.68 5.10
C PHE A 826 8.73 -32.65 5.69
N GLY A 827 8.85 -32.60 7.03
CA GLY A 827 9.77 -31.68 7.73
C GLY A 827 9.32 -30.21 7.74
N SER A 828 8.06 -29.92 7.40
CA SER A 828 7.52 -28.55 7.45
C SER A 828 6.95 -28.19 8.82
N GLU A 829 6.87 -26.90 9.14
CA GLU A 829 6.13 -26.43 10.31
C GLU A 829 4.61 -26.59 10.08
N PRO A 830 3.86 -27.14 11.06
CA PRO A 830 2.41 -27.27 10.95
C PRO A 830 1.74 -25.91 10.88
N VAL A 831 0.72 -25.79 10.01
CA VAL A 831 -0.04 -24.55 9.84
C VAL A 831 -1.00 -24.38 11.03
N PRO A 832 -1.03 -23.20 11.69
CA PRO A 832 -1.90 -22.97 12.84
C PRO A 832 -3.38 -23.22 12.54
N GLY A 833 -4.05 -23.94 13.44
CA GLY A 833 -5.49 -24.28 13.34
C GLY A 833 -5.82 -25.39 12.34
N VAL A 834 -4.82 -26.01 11.70
CA VAL A 834 -5.01 -27.19 10.85
C VAL A 834 -4.64 -28.45 11.63
N HIS A 835 -5.57 -29.39 11.72
CA HIS A 835 -5.45 -30.57 12.56
C HIS A 835 -5.24 -31.85 11.72
N ARG A 836 -4.69 -32.90 12.33
CA ARG A 836 -4.61 -34.22 11.70
C ARG A 836 -5.91 -34.99 11.93
N ALA A 837 -6.45 -35.58 10.88
CA ALA A 837 -7.51 -36.59 10.97
C ALA A 837 -6.92 -37.98 10.73
N PRO A 838 -7.50 -39.04 11.33
CA PRO A 838 -7.16 -40.41 10.99
C PRO A 838 -7.42 -40.67 9.51
N LEU A 839 -6.51 -41.38 8.86
CA LEU A 839 -6.69 -41.85 7.49
C LEU A 839 -7.49 -43.14 7.50
N HIS A 840 -8.64 -43.16 6.84
CA HIS A 840 -9.39 -44.40 6.59
C HIS A 840 -8.60 -45.24 5.59
N ARG A 841 -7.91 -46.28 6.05
CA ARG A 841 -7.09 -47.15 5.19
C ARG A 841 -7.94 -48.29 4.64
N ARG A 842 -7.64 -48.69 3.41
CA ARG A 842 -8.20 -49.90 2.82
C ARG A 842 -7.86 -51.15 3.66
N PRO A 843 -8.78 -52.13 3.76
CA PRO A 843 -8.45 -53.46 4.29
C PRO A 843 -7.37 -54.10 3.40
N SER A 844 -6.37 -54.74 4.01
CA SER A 844 -5.36 -55.52 3.29
C SER A 844 -5.97 -56.80 2.71
N GLY A 845 -6.47 -56.74 1.47
CA GLY A 845 -6.87 -57.88 0.65
C GLY A 845 -5.91 -58.09 -0.52
N PRO A 846 -5.88 -59.28 -1.16
CA PRO A 846 -4.93 -59.59 -2.22
C PRO A 846 -5.11 -58.64 -3.41
N GLU A 847 -4.00 -58.11 -3.93
CA GLU A 847 -3.97 -57.23 -5.11
C GLU A 847 -4.68 -57.87 -6.30
N PRO A 848 -5.63 -57.17 -6.97
CA PRO A 848 -6.11 -57.62 -8.26
C PRO A 848 -4.98 -57.47 -9.31
N PRO A 849 -4.86 -58.39 -10.27
CA PRO A 849 -3.76 -58.40 -11.21
C PRO A 849 -3.74 -57.12 -12.06
N ALA A 850 -2.56 -56.54 -12.20
CA ALA A 850 -2.31 -55.35 -13.00
C ALA A 850 -2.79 -55.57 -14.44
N ALA A 851 -3.77 -54.77 -14.87
CA ALA A 851 -4.22 -54.76 -16.26
C ALA A 851 -3.03 -54.35 -17.16
N ALA A 852 -2.66 -55.26 -18.06
CA ALA A 852 -1.56 -55.09 -19.00
C ALA A 852 -1.75 -53.83 -19.86
N ALA A 853 -0.71 -53.00 -19.93
CA ALA A 853 -0.64 -51.88 -20.85
C ALA A 853 -0.60 -52.40 -22.29
N ALA A 854 -1.58 -52.01 -23.10
CA ALA A 854 -1.54 -52.24 -24.54
C ALA A 854 -0.38 -51.44 -25.16
N PRO A 855 0.43 -52.04 -26.07
CA PRO A 855 1.59 -51.38 -26.65
C PRO A 855 1.15 -50.32 -27.67
N ALA A 856 1.84 -49.17 -27.64
CA ALA A 856 1.67 -48.09 -28.60
C ALA A 856 2.13 -48.53 -29.99
N THR A 857 1.20 -48.54 -30.95
CA THR A 857 1.51 -48.65 -32.38
C THR A 857 2.17 -47.36 -32.85
N VAL A 858 3.43 -47.50 -33.26
CA VAL A 858 4.16 -46.48 -34.03
C VAL A 858 3.67 -46.61 -35.48
N ALA A 859 2.92 -45.62 -35.95
CA ALA A 859 2.68 -45.43 -37.38
C ALA A 859 3.80 -44.55 -37.95
N ALA A 860 4.65 -45.16 -38.77
CA ALA A 860 5.51 -44.48 -39.71
C ALA A 860 4.73 -44.18 -41.00
N GLY A 861 5.05 -43.06 -41.66
CA GLY A 861 4.73 -42.87 -43.08
C GLY A 861 4.30 -41.46 -43.48
N GLU A 862 5.23 -40.76 -44.15
CA GLU A 862 5.10 -39.66 -45.13
C GLU A 862 4.52 -38.28 -44.73
#